data_AF-A0A2E2MHR8-F1
#
_entry.id   AF-A0A2E2MHR8-F1
#
_cell.length_a   1.000
_cell.length_b   1.000
_cell.length_c   1.000
_cell.angle_alpha   90.00
_cell.angle_beta   90.00
_cell.angle_gamma   90.00
#
_symmetry.space_group_name_H-M   'P 1'
#
loop_
_entity.id
_entity.type
_entity.pdbx_description
1 polymer ?
#
loop_
_entity_poly.entity_id
_entity_poly.type
_entity_poly.pdbx_seq_one_letter_code
_entity_poly.pdbx_strand_id
1 'polypeptide(L)'
;MSKNSHAQGAHSRAHMLFGTRKDDDLSGGSGNDRIFGRRGDDVIDAGGGDDRVRGGRGDDTVVYVAAENQDGYDRFDGGPGMDTLLLELTGEEWRRPEVQSDIRSFLQFIADNTNPFGQVNGRKFQFDAFGLEVRHFENLKIVVDGIELDPADEPAVAIDDEVTTLAEDAAVSGSVLDNDQIPDLVAALELVEGPARGALQFNNDGTFTFDPGDAFDELGVGETAVESFTYRVTDVDGDTDVATVQIIVTGTNDGPVAVADQTATDENQQLLILASDLLANDTDADANDVLTIQSVGNPVNGFVFLNADGNVVFTPTPGFAGEATFDYSILDGSGVQSTATVSVTVNDVPDLPTPGDDVLIGTADNDTIDALAGNDQVFGLAGQDTLFGGTGNDFIDGGDGDDFIDLGDGNDIAVGGAGNDFITGGAQAGSNDLNTASYSGATAAISAVLSGPLGAVTGDDSVGTDTLGVVDRIFGSDFDDVFTVDGSWSGSQFTGGAYNEIQGGGGDDLIIGNEITRLGYLDAGPGGVTVDFINGIATGDGVGTDTFSGASQLRGSDYGDTVIGSANDEQFRMRGGDDVIDGGGGIDQARYSSATGDVIADLGPDNQTTAAVIQDGFGGNDTLIGIENIRSGNGDDQLFGDVHRNILQAGGGDDVLDGRGGHDTLLGEGGNDHLSGGDGSDFLNGQDGDDVLIGGNHSDQLLGGAGSDVFIFRSSEESSVGQFIRDVIWDFEAGTGNTAVDRLDISSLATGMFDFLGAETETFSGSGNTEARFNNQTKILEIDADGDTQADMEIELQNVDIANLDNDDFVTS
;
A
#
# COMPACT_ATOMS: atom_id res chain seq x y z
N MET A 1 88.56 -43.09 -2.69
CA MET A 1 89.34 -44.27 -2.25
C MET A 1 90.39 -43.86 -1.20
N SER A 2 91.19 -44.82 -0.72
CA SER A 2 92.22 -44.63 0.33
C SER A 2 93.30 -43.59 -0.04
N LYS A 3 93.55 -42.61 0.84
CA LYS A 3 94.77 -41.78 0.78
C LYS A 3 95.96 -42.61 1.29
N ASN A 4 96.79 -43.13 0.37
CA ASN A 4 98.03 -43.79 0.71
C ASN A 4 99.23 -43.17 -0.03
N SER A 5 100.06 -42.46 0.74
CA SER A 5 101.50 -42.24 0.50
C SER A 5 101.98 -42.01 -0.94
N HIS A 6 101.99 -40.76 -1.38
CA HIS A 6 103.00 -40.31 -2.35
C HIS A 6 104.37 -40.20 -1.67
N ALA A 7 105.39 -40.82 -2.26
CA ALA A 7 106.75 -40.80 -1.74
C ALA A 7 107.49 -39.54 -2.19
N GLN A 8 107.78 -38.63 -1.27
CA GLN A 8 108.65 -37.47 -1.54
C GLN A 8 110.05 -37.95 -1.98
N GLY A 9 110.35 -37.79 -3.27
CA GLY A 9 111.64 -38.14 -3.87
C GLY A 9 112.22 -37.07 -4.83
N ALA A 10 111.58 -35.90 -4.93
CA ALA A 10 112.01 -34.82 -5.82
C ALA A 10 113.25 -34.09 -5.28
N HIS A 11 114.42 -34.38 -5.84
CA HIS A 11 115.63 -33.58 -5.61
C HIS A 11 115.60 -32.30 -6.48
N SER A 12 115.07 -31.22 -5.92
CA SER A 12 115.01 -29.91 -6.61
C SER A 12 116.39 -29.25 -6.77
N ARG A 13 116.93 -29.29 -7.99
CA ARG A 13 117.83 -28.26 -8.56
C ARG A 13 117.68 -28.21 -10.09
N ALA A 14 117.14 -27.10 -10.59
CA ALA A 14 116.72 -26.84 -11.97
C ALA A 14 115.44 -27.59 -12.41
N HIS A 15 114.61 -26.88 -13.17
CA HIS A 15 113.28 -27.24 -13.67
C HIS A 15 113.31 -28.43 -14.66
N MET A 16 113.46 -29.65 -14.12
CA MET A 16 113.48 -30.92 -14.85
C MET A 16 113.04 -32.07 -13.92
N LEU A 17 111.84 -32.63 -14.16
CA LEU A 17 111.35 -33.86 -13.52
C LEU A 17 111.68 -35.09 -14.36
N PHE A 18 111.90 -36.22 -13.70
CA PHE A 18 112.11 -37.52 -14.36
C PHE A 18 111.39 -38.64 -13.60
N GLY A 19 110.48 -39.32 -14.28
CA GLY A 19 109.90 -40.58 -13.85
C GLY A 19 110.91 -41.74 -13.86
N THR A 20 110.41 -42.93 -13.55
CA THR A 20 111.20 -44.10 -13.19
C THR A 20 111.31 -45.09 -14.38
N ARG A 21 110.68 -46.26 -14.24
CA ARG A 21 110.47 -47.30 -15.26
C ARG A 21 109.19 -48.10 -14.96
N LYS A 22 108.24 -47.44 -14.30
CA LYS A 22 106.94 -47.89 -13.87
C LYS A 22 106.04 -46.66 -13.96
N ASP A 23 104.75 -46.94 -14.08
CA ASP A 23 103.63 -46.02 -13.95
C ASP A 23 103.86 -45.07 -12.76
N ASP A 24 104.17 -43.82 -13.06
CA ASP A 24 104.42 -42.74 -12.11
C ASP A 24 103.36 -41.63 -12.27
N ASP A 25 103.07 -40.93 -11.16
CA ASP A 25 102.23 -39.73 -11.10
C ASP A 25 103.18 -38.52 -10.92
N LEU A 26 103.19 -37.63 -11.90
CA LEU A 26 104.17 -36.54 -12.02
C LEU A 26 103.47 -35.20 -12.18
N SER A 27 103.64 -34.29 -11.21
CA SER A 27 103.18 -32.90 -11.29
C SER A 27 104.37 -31.93 -11.29
N GLY A 28 104.39 -31.00 -12.24
CA GLY A 28 105.40 -29.92 -12.32
C GLY A 28 105.11 -28.77 -11.35
N GLY A 29 103.84 -28.39 -11.19
CA GLY A 29 103.43 -27.22 -10.42
C GLY A 29 103.71 -25.91 -11.17
N SER A 30 103.81 -24.79 -10.46
CA SER A 30 104.01 -23.48 -11.12
C SER A 30 105.47 -23.23 -11.54
N GLY A 31 105.71 -23.00 -12.84
CA GLY A 31 107.00 -22.64 -13.41
C GLY A 31 107.21 -23.27 -14.80
N ASN A 32 108.23 -22.82 -15.54
CA ASN A 32 108.53 -23.38 -16.87
C ASN A 32 109.38 -24.65 -16.73
N ASP A 33 108.73 -25.80 -16.73
CA ASP A 33 109.30 -27.10 -16.38
C ASP A 33 109.48 -28.05 -17.56
N ARG A 34 110.12 -29.19 -17.26
CA ARG A 34 110.51 -30.20 -18.24
C ARG A 34 110.37 -31.59 -17.66
N ILE A 35 109.28 -32.26 -18.01
CA ILE A 35 108.90 -33.53 -17.41
C ILE A 35 109.18 -34.67 -18.39
N PHE A 36 109.72 -35.78 -17.88
CA PHE A 36 110.05 -36.97 -18.66
C PHE A 36 109.62 -38.23 -17.89
N GLY A 37 108.47 -38.84 -18.21
CA GLY A 37 107.98 -40.07 -17.55
C GLY A 37 108.92 -41.27 -17.75
N ARG A 38 109.31 -41.47 -19.02
CA ARG A 38 110.27 -42.44 -19.60
C ARG A 38 109.68 -43.80 -19.97
N ARG A 39 109.02 -44.50 -19.04
CA ARG A 39 108.56 -45.89 -19.17
C ARG A 39 107.61 -46.23 -18.04
N GLY A 40 106.49 -46.83 -18.39
CA GLY A 40 105.34 -46.93 -17.50
C GLY A 40 104.16 -46.31 -18.25
N ASP A 41 102.95 -46.56 -17.77
CA ASP A 41 101.77 -45.85 -18.25
C ASP A 41 101.60 -44.63 -17.31
N ASP A 42 102.31 -43.54 -17.61
CA ASP A 42 102.55 -42.43 -16.68
C ASP A 42 101.40 -41.39 -16.73
N VAL A 43 101.01 -40.84 -15.57
CA VAL A 43 100.08 -39.69 -15.49
C VAL A 43 100.90 -38.43 -15.23
N ILE A 44 100.79 -37.45 -16.11
CA ILE A 44 101.64 -36.25 -16.08
C ILE A 44 100.79 -34.97 -16.14
N ASP A 45 100.81 -34.23 -15.05
CA ASP A 45 100.32 -32.86 -14.95
C ASP A 45 101.53 -31.89 -15.08
N ALA A 46 101.46 -30.95 -16.01
CA ALA A 46 102.49 -29.93 -16.17
C ALA A 46 102.46 -28.89 -15.05
N GLY A 47 101.26 -28.52 -14.57
CA GLY A 47 101.02 -27.26 -13.87
C GLY A 47 101.10 -26.04 -14.80
N GLY A 48 101.20 -24.85 -14.21
CA GLY A 48 101.18 -23.57 -14.94
C GLY A 48 102.57 -23.02 -15.34
N GLY A 49 102.83 -22.82 -16.63
CA GLY A 49 104.14 -22.39 -17.15
C GLY A 49 104.29 -22.31 -18.69
N ASP A 50 105.54 -22.36 -19.18
CA ASP A 50 105.83 -22.77 -20.56
C ASP A 50 106.48 -24.16 -20.53
N ASP A 51 105.68 -25.21 -20.51
CA ASP A 51 106.12 -26.54 -20.16
C ASP A 51 106.54 -27.41 -21.33
N ARG A 52 107.35 -28.42 -21.02
CA ARG A 52 107.77 -29.45 -21.99
C ARG A 52 107.69 -30.84 -21.40
N VAL A 53 106.57 -31.51 -21.65
CA VAL A 53 106.35 -32.89 -21.25
C VAL A 53 106.84 -33.84 -22.35
N ARG A 54 107.48 -34.93 -21.93
CA ARG A 54 107.57 -36.16 -22.70
C ARG A 54 107.02 -37.29 -21.84
N GLY A 55 106.02 -38.03 -22.30
CA GLY A 55 105.53 -39.24 -21.65
C GLY A 55 106.66 -40.26 -21.60
N GLY A 56 106.79 -41.09 -22.62
CA GLY A 56 107.95 -41.94 -22.79
C GLY A 56 107.70 -43.18 -23.60
N ARG A 57 107.16 -44.22 -22.96
CA ARG A 57 106.90 -45.55 -23.52
C ARG A 57 105.98 -46.33 -22.57
N GLY A 58 104.76 -46.50 -23.02
CA GLY A 58 103.59 -46.93 -22.25
C GLY A 58 102.42 -46.10 -22.78
N ASP A 59 101.24 -46.31 -22.25
CA ASP A 59 100.05 -45.56 -22.67
C ASP A 59 99.87 -44.37 -21.71
N ASP A 60 100.58 -43.27 -22.00
CA ASP A 60 100.75 -42.13 -21.07
C ASP A 60 99.53 -41.20 -21.10
N THR A 61 99.10 -40.67 -19.95
CA THR A 61 98.06 -39.64 -19.87
C THR A 61 98.69 -38.31 -19.47
N VAL A 62 98.59 -37.29 -20.33
CA VAL A 62 99.06 -35.94 -20.03
C VAL A 62 97.86 -35.02 -19.80
N VAL A 63 97.83 -34.39 -18.63
CA VAL A 63 96.77 -33.50 -18.18
C VAL A 63 97.13 -32.06 -18.53
N TYR A 64 96.16 -31.33 -19.08
CA TYR A 64 96.22 -29.90 -19.31
C TYR A 64 95.02 -29.24 -18.63
N VAL A 65 95.30 -28.39 -17.64
CA VAL A 65 94.28 -27.64 -16.89
C VAL A 65 94.27 -26.21 -17.40
N ALA A 66 93.25 -25.82 -18.18
CA ALA A 66 93.24 -24.52 -18.86
C ALA A 66 93.30 -23.32 -17.88
N ALA A 67 92.62 -23.44 -16.75
CA ALA A 67 92.61 -22.45 -15.68
C ALA A 67 94.00 -22.18 -15.06
N GLU A 68 94.95 -23.11 -15.18
CA GLU A 68 96.32 -22.95 -14.67
C GLU A 68 97.30 -22.37 -15.72
N ASN A 69 96.94 -22.38 -17.02
CA ASN A 69 97.84 -22.05 -18.14
C ASN A 69 97.40 -20.85 -19.01
N GLN A 70 96.70 -19.87 -18.43
CA GLN A 70 96.09 -18.75 -19.15
C GLN A 70 97.06 -17.82 -19.93
N ASP A 71 98.37 -17.89 -19.70
CA ASP A 71 99.42 -17.09 -20.38
C ASP A 71 100.61 -17.93 -20.93
N GLY A 72 100.51 -19.27 -20.91
CA GLY A 72 101.62 -20.20 -21.22
C GLY A 72 101.68 -20.69 -22.68
N TYR A 73 102.83 -21.20 -23.12
CA TYR A 73 102.94 -22.02 -24.35
C TYR A 73 103.58 -23.39 -24.07
N ASP A 74 102.73 -24.41 -24.03
CA ASP A 74 103.09 -25.77 -23.68
C ASP A 74 103.45 -26.66 -24.86
N ARG A 75 104.27 -27.69 -24.61
CA ARG A 75 104.71 -28.64 -25.63
C ARG A 75 104.73 -30.06 -25.10
N PHE A 76 103.69 -30.83 -25.39
CA PHE A 76 103.56 -32.21 -24.94
C PHE A 76 103.85 -33.19 -26.08
N ASP A 77 104.56 -34.28 -25.77
CA ASP A 77 105.02 -35.30 -26.71
C ASP A 77 104.86 -36.65 -26.00
N GLY A 78 103.72 -37.35 -26.16
CA GLY A 78 103.40 -38.60 -25.44
C GLY A 78 104.50 -39.63 -25.64
N GLY A 79 104.55 -40.21 -26.84
CA GLY A 79 105.70 -40.98 -27.31
C GLY A 79 105.27 -42.19 -28.12
N PRO A 80 105.94 -43.33 -27.94
CA PRO A 80 105.45 -44.61 -28.41
C PRO A 80 104.52 -45.26 -27.38
N GLY A 81 103.22 -44.93 -27.49
CA GLY A 81 102.11 -45.42 -26.67
C GLY A 81 100.78 -45.40 -27.43
N MET A 82 99.67 -45.60 -26.72
CA MET A 82 98.35 -45.07 -27.04
C MET A 82 98.07 -43.92 -26.06
N ASP A 83 98.63 -42.75 -26.35
CA ASP A 83 98.74 -41.67 -25.38
C ASP A 83 97.46 -40.82 -25.33
N THR A 84 97.06 -40.39 -24.14
CA THR A 84 95.81 -39.65 -23.90
C THR A 84 96.09 -38.22 -23.47
N LEU A 85 95.50 -37.26 -24.18
CA LEU A 85 95.43 -35.87 -23.73
C LEU A 85 94.15 -35.69 -22.90
N LEU A 86 94.28 -35.33 -21.63
CA LEU A 86 93.15 -34.94 -20.78
C LEU A 86 93.09 -33.42 -20.71
N LEU A 87 92.00 -32.82 -21.21
CA LEU A 87 91.71 -31.40 -21.06
C LEU A 87 90.74 -31.21 -19.89
N GLU A 88 91.16 -30.49 -18.86
CA GLU A 88 90.30 -30.00 -17.78
C GLU A 88 89.98 -28.52 -18.00
N LEU A 89 88.70 -28.22 -18.15
CA LEU A 89 88.16 -26.91 -18.54
C LEU A 89 87.07 -26.48 -17.55
N THR A 90 86.82 -25.16 -17.47
CA THR A 90 85.60 -24.63 -16.85
C THR A 90 84.46 -24.49 -17.86
N GLY A 91 83.21 -24.42 -17.39
CA GLY A 91 82.03 -24.24 -18.25
C GLY A 91 82.06 -22.96 -19.09
N GLU A 92 82.73 -21.90 -18.64
CA GLU A 92 82.96 -20.69 -19.43
C GLU A 92 84.06 -20.87 -20.50
N GLU A 93 85.10 -21.68 -20.22
CA GLU A 93 86.19 -21.95 -21.17
C GLU A 93 85.77 -22.90 -22.29
N TRP A 94 85.01 -23.97 -21.97
CA TRP A 94 84.45 -24.90 -22.96
C TRP A 94 83.57 -24.21 -24.00
N ARG A 95 82.72 -23.27 -23.54
CA ARG A 95 81.78 -22.51 -24.39
C ARG A 95 82.44 -21.51 -25.36
N ARG A 96 83.77 -21.35 -25.34
CA ARG A 96 84.47 -20.43 -26.25
C ARG A 96 84.52 -21.04 -27.67
N PRO A 97 84.01 -20.35 -28.71
CA PRO A 97 83.97 -20.91 -30.06
C PRO A 97 85.34 -21.36 -30.61
N GLU A 98 86.40 -20.64 -30.25
CA GLU A 98 87.79 -21.01 -30.57
C GLU A 98 88.23 -22.32 -29.91
N VAL A 99 87.80 -22.60 -28.67
CA VAL A 99 88.12 -23.83 -27.94
C VAL A 99 87.44 -25.04 -28.58
N GLN A 100 86.14 -24.97 -28.83
CA GLN A 100 85.40 -26.04 -29.51
C GLN A 100 85.91 -26.26 -30.95
N SER A 101 86.32 -25.19 -31.64
CA SER A 101 86.92 -25.27 -32.98
C SER A 101 88.23 -26.05 -32.97
N ASP A 102 89.13 -25.77 -32.02
CA ASP A 102 90.42 -26.47 -31.93
C ASP A 102 90.25 -27.93 -31.50
N ILE A 103 89.31 -28.22 -30.59
CA ILE A 103 89.02 -29.58 -30.13
C ILE A 103 88.46 -30.45 -31.26
N ARG A 104 87.47 -29.96 -32.01
CA ARG A 104 86.98 -30.63 -33.23
C ARG A 104 88.09 -30.83 -34.27
N SER A 105 88.95 -29.81 -34.44
CA SER A 105 90.10 -29.89 -35.34
C SER A 105 91.16 -30.91 -34.88
N PHE A 106 91.34 -31.10 -33.58
CA PHE A 106 92.26 -32.10 -33.02
C PHE A 106 91.74 -33.52 -33.19
N LEU A 107 90.44 -33.75 -32.93
CA LEU A 107 89.80 -35.05 -33.15
C LEU A 107 89.90 -35.47 -34.63
N GLN A 108 89.61 -34.55 -35.55
CA GLN A 108 89.82 -34.79 -36.99
C GLN A 108 91.30 -35.02 -37.32
N PHE A 109 92.23 -34.27 -36.70
CA PHE A 109 93.66 -34.48 -36.89
C PHE A 109 94.11 -35.88 -36.42
N ILE A 110 93.61 -36.40 -35.29
CA ILE A 110 93.87 -37.78 -34.86
C ILE A 110 93.38 -38.75 -35.95
N ALA A 111 92.12 -38.62 -36.37
CA ALA A 111 91.52 -39.50 -37.38
C ALA A 111 92.31 -39.53 -38.71
N ASP A 112 92.75 -38.36 -39.19
CA ASP A 112 93.48 -38.21 -40.45
C ASP A 112 94.94 -38.70 -40.41
N ASN A 113 95.57 -38.71 -39.22
CA ASN A 113 97.02 -38.90 -39.07
C ASN A 113 97.41 -40.18 -38.34
N THR A 114 96.43 -40.96 -37.89
CA THR A 114 96.60 -42.27 -37.25
C THR A 114 97.03 -43.35 -38.25
N ASN A 115 97.96 -44.22 -37.83
CA ASN A 115 98.44 -45.36 -38.62
C ASN A 115 97.65 -46.65 -38.31
N PRO A 116 97.83 -47.74 -39.08
CA PRO A 116 97.06 -48.98 -38.89
C PRO A 116 97.24 -49.72 -37.54
N PHE A 117 98.12 -49.24 -36.66
CA PHE A 117 98.31 -49.74 -35.30
C PHE A 117 97.69 -48.83 -34.23
N GLY A 118 96.93 -47.80 -34.62
CA GLY A 118 96.25 -46.89 -33.70
C GLY A 118 97.05 -45.61 -33.36
N GLN A 119 98.31 -45.47 -33.81
CA GLN A 119 99.21 -44.39 -33.39
C GLN A 119 99.28 -43.22 -34.37
N VAL A 120 99.26 -41.98 -33.89
CA VAL A 120 99.39 -40.75 -34.67
C VAL A 120 100.84 -40.55 -35.12
N ASN A 121 101.03 -40.30 -36.41
CA ASN A 121 102.34 -40.34 -37.08
C ASN A 121 103.30 -39.16 -36.78
N GLY A 122 103.52 -38.81 -35.51
CA GLY A 122 104.54 -37.87 -35.06
C GLY A 122 104.49 -36.47 -35.70
N ARG A 123 103.33 -36.12 -36.26
CA ARG A 123 102.97 -34.76 -36.65
C ARG A 123 102.57 -34.01 -35.39
N LYS A 124 102.78 -32.70 -35.42
CA LYS A 124 102.35 -31.81 -34.35
C LYS A 124 100.96 -31.29 -34.67
N PHE A 125 100.13 -31.17 -33.66
CA PHE A 125 98.93 -30.33 -33.67
C PHE A 125 99.17 -29.15 -32.73
N GLN A 126 98.50 -28.02 -32.98
CA GLN A 126 98.57 -26.84 -32.14
C GLN A 126 97.13 -26.40 -31.87
N PHE A 127 96.78 -26.31 -30.59
CA PHE A 127 95.59 -25.62 -30.13
C PHE A 127 95.94 -24.14 -29.97
N ASP A 128 95.46 -23.30 -30.86
CA ASP A 128 95.68 -21.86 -30.84
C ASP A 128 94.90 -21.16 -29.70
N ALA A 129 93.76 -21.73 -29.29
CA ALA A 129 92.95 -21.27 -28.16
C ALA A 129 93.58 -21.54 -26.78
N PHE A 130 94.43 -22.57 -26.69
CA PHE A 130 95.09 -23.00 -25.44
C PHE A 130 96.60 -22.72 -25.41
N GLY A 131 97.22 -22.27 -26.50
CA GLY A 131 98.68 -22.14 -26.57
C GLY A 131 99.44 -23.49 -26.51
N LEU A 132 98.75 -24.61 -26.77
CA LEU A 132 99.26 -25.96 -26.52
C LEU A 132 99.70 -26.65 -27.82
N GLU A 133 100.97 -27.07 -27.91
CA GLU A 133 101.53 -27.87 -29.01
C GLU A 133 101.61 -29.35 -28.59
N VAL A 134 100.81 -30.23 -29.20
CA VAL A 134 100.82 -31.68 -28.89
C VAL A 134 101.37 -32.53 -30.02
N ARG A 135 101.89 -33.72 -29.67
CA ARG A 135 102.46 -34.70 -30.60
C ARG A 135 102.38 -36.11 -30.02
N HIS A 136 102.06 -37.11 -30.85
CA HIS A 136 101.85 -38.50 -30.42
C HIS A 136 100.85 -38.55 -29.25
N PHE A 137 99.59 -38.27 -29.58
CA PHE A 137 98.44 -38.42 -28.71
C PHE A 137 97.34 -39.00 -29.59
N GLU A 138 96.75 -40.08 -29.14
CA GLU A 138 95.81 -40.91 -29.88
C GLU A 138 94.39 -40.78 -29.34
N ASN A 139 94.25 -40.41 -28.06
CA ASN A 139 92.97 -40.18 -27.41
C ASN A 139 92.88 -38.74 -26.88
N LEU A 140 91.65 -38.20 -26.87
CA LEU A 140 91.30 -36.99 -26.17
C LEU A 140 90.23 -37.33 -25.13
N LYS A 141 90.39 -36.83 -23.91
CA LYS A 141 89.36 -36.84 -22.87
C LYS A 141 89.11 -35.41 -22.42
N ILE A 142 87.85 -35.06 -22.18
CA ILE A 142 87.43 -33.70 -21.86
C ILE A 142 86.63 -33.75 -20.57
N VAL A 143 86.98 -32.90 -19.61
CA VAL A 143 86.26 -32.74 -18.35
C VAL A 143 85.94 -31.26 -18.15
N VAL A 144 84.66 -30.95 -18.00
CA VAL A 144 84.14 -29.58 -17.82
C VAL A 144 83.49 -29.47 -16.44
N ASP A 145 84.01 -28.60 -15.58
CA ASP A 145 83.56 -28.42 -14.19
C ASP A 145 83.47 -29.73 -13.37
N GLY A 146 84.28 -30.73 -13.73
CA GLY A 146 84.32 -32.06 -13.09
C GLY A 146 83.39 -33.11 -13.71
N ILE A 147 82.65 -32.79 -14.78
CA ILE A 147 81.83 -33.71 -15.57
C ILE A 147 82.63 -34.13 -16.81
N GLU A 148 82.74 -35.43 -17.06
CA GLU A 148 83.32 -35.98 -18.29
C GLU A 148 82.29 -35.87 -19.43
N LEU A 149 82.63 -35.18 -20.52
CA LEU A 149 81.79 -35.05 -21.71
C LEU A 149 82.12 -36.14 -22.73
N ASP A 150 81.13 -36.60 -23.49
CA ASP A 150 81.42 -37.35 -24.71
C ASP A 150 81.90 -36.36 -25.80
N PRO A 151 83.05 -36.58 -26.45
CA PRO A 151 83.46 -35.78 -27.60
C PRO A 151 82.60 -36.00 -28.87
N ALA A 152 81.57 -36.87 -28.82
CA ALA A 152 80.56 -37.05 -29.85
C ALA A 152 79.19 -36.48 -29.42
N ASP A 153 78.82 -35.39 -30.08
CA ASP A 153 77.53 -34.67 -30.09
C ASP A 153 76.30 -35.61 -30.13
N GLU A 154 75.47 -35.64 -29.06
CA GLU A 154 74.17 -36.34 -29.02
C GLU A 154 73.01 -35.33 -28.89
N PRO A 155 72.08 -35.26 -29.88
CA PRO A 155 71.06 -34.21 -29.92
C PRO A 155 70.06 -34.33 -28.77
N ALA A 156 69.69 -33.18 -28.18
CA ALA A 156 68.50 -33.10 -27.33
C ALA A 156 67.24 -33.58 -28.05
N VAL A 157 66.41 -34.37 -27.37
CA VAL A 157 65.11 -34.87 -27.85
C VAL A 157 64.03 -34.40 -26.89
N ALA A 158 63.12 -33.56 -27.39
CA ALA A 158 61.95 -33.10 -26.67
C ALA A 158 60.79 -34.08 -26.89
N ILE A 159 60.01 -34.37 -25.85
CA ILE A 159 58.92 -35.35 -25.90
C ILE A 159 57.63 -34.66 -25.45
N ASP A 160 56.54 -34.83 -26.21
CA ASP A 160 55.23 -34.28 -25.82
C ASP A 160 54.83 -34.75 -24.41
N ASP A 161 54.50 -33.79 -23.55
CA ASP A 161 54.15 -34.02 -22.15
C ASP A 161 52.79 -34.71 -21.98
N GLU A 162 52.65 -35.51 -20.93
CA GLU A 162 51.36 -36.16 -20.63
C GLU A 162 50.27 -35.14 -20.30
N VAL A 163 49.06 -35.47 -20.74
CA VAL A 163 47.87 -34.62 -20.63
C VAL A 163 47.57 -34.29 -19.17
N THR A 164 47.69 -33.02 -18.81
CA THR A 164 47.39 -32.54 -17.46
C THR A 164 45.94 -32.08 -17.38
N THR A 165 45.14 -32.73 -16.53
CA THR A 165 43.72 -32.39 -16.29
C THR A 165 43.55 -31.50 -15.06
N LEU A 166 42.81 -30.40 -15.18
CA LEU A 166 42.51 -29.45 -14.10
C LEU A 166 41.07 -28.92 -14.19
N ALA A 167 40.52 -28.46 -13.08
CA ALA A 167 39.28 -27.67 -13.05
C ALA A 167 39.57 -26.21 -13.42
N GLU A 168 38.67 -25.49 -14.08
CA GLU A 168 38.97 -24.12 -14.57
C GLU A 168 39.39 -23.13 -13.47
N ASP A 169 38.80 -23.22 -12.28
CA ASP A 169 39.19 -22.43 -11.10
C ASP A 169 40.57 -22.79 -10.49
N ALA A 170 41.32 -23.73 -11.09
CA ALA A 170 42.49 -24.32 -10.48
C ALA A 170 43.74 -24.27 -11.37
N ALA A 171 44.66 -23.36 -11.02
CA ALA A 171 46.00 -23.35 -11.60
C ALA A 171 46.75 -24.68 -11.39
N VAL A 172 47.48 -25.13 -12.41
CA VAL A 172 48.33 -26.32 -12.37
C VAL A 172 49.79 -25.98 -12.65
N SER A 173 50.71 -26.70 -12.01
CA SER A 173 52.15 -26.55 -12.20
C SER A 173 52.80 -27.89 -12.55
N GLY A 174 53.82 -27.85 -13.41
CA GLY A 174 54.58 -29.02 -13.85
C GLY A 174 55.99 -28.64 -14.32
N SER A 175 56.71 -29.61 -14.90
CA SER A 175 58.02 -29.42 -15.53
C SER A 175 58.04 -30.15 -16.87
N VAL A 176 58.46 -29.47 -17.93
CA VAL A 176 58.55 -30.06 -19.28
C VAL A 176 59.77 -30.98 -19.46
N LEU A 177 60.65 -31.04 -18.47
CA LEU A 177 61.86 -31.87 -18.51
C LEU A 177 61.66 -33.28 -17.91
N ASP A 178 60.47 -33.58 -17.37
CA ASP A 178 60.25 -34.83 -16.61
C ASP A 178 60.22 -36.08 -17.50
N ASN A 179 59.93 -35.93 -18.79
CA ASN A 179 59.83 -36.98 -19.82
C ASN A 179 60.93 -36.90 -20.91
N ASP A 180 61.60 -35.75 -21.05
CA ASP A 180 62.60 -35.43 -22.08
C ASP A 180 63.87 -36.29 -22.04
N GLN A 181 64.57 -36.37 -23.18
CA GLN A 181 65.87 -37.06 -23.31
C GLN A 181 66.95 -36.10 -23.79
N ILE A 182 67.75 -35.61 -22.84
CA ILE A 182 68.81 -34.62 -23.07
C ILE A 182 70.09 -35.23 -22.48
N PRO A 183 70.91 -35.93 -23.30
CA PRO A 183 72.12 -36.61 -22.82
C PRO A 183 73.19 -35.63 -22.33
N ASP A 184 73.32 -34.51 -23.04
CA ASP A 184 74.18 -33.38 -22.69
C ASP A 184 73.47 -32.34 -21.80
N LEU A 185 74.21 -31.33 -21.35
CA LEU A 185 73.66 -30.30 -20.46
C LEU A 185 72.70 -29.36 -21.21
N VAL A 186 71.56 -29.02 -20.59
CA VAL A 186 70.66 -27.98 -21.11
C VAL A 186 71.34 -26.61 -21.14
N ALA A 187 71.38 -25.97 -22.31
CA ALA A 187 71.86 -24.61 -22.49
C ALA A 187 70.74 -23.56 -22.43
N ALA A 188 69.57 -23.87 -23.00
CA ALA A 188 68.42 -22.98 -23.00
C ALA A 188 67.09 -23.75 -23.06
N LEU A 189 66.06 -23.12 -22.47
CA LEU A 189 64.65 -23.50 -22.57
C LEU A 189 63.86 -22.24 -22.92
N GLU A 190 63.06 -22.32 -23.97
CA GLU A 190 62.32 -21.17 -24.50
C GLU A 190 60.87 -21.54 -24.80
N LEU A 191 59.92 -20.68 -24.41
CA LEU A 191 58.54 -20.79 -24.84
C LEU A 191 58.45 -20.38 -26.32
N VAL A 192 57.96 -21.29 -27.17
CA VAL A 192 57.80 -21.06 -28.62
C VAL A 192 56.44 -20.44 -28.92
N GLU A 193 55.38 -20.98 -28.32
CA GLU A 193 54.00 -20.51 -28.46
C GLU A 193 53.25 -20.81 -27.16
N GLY A 194 52.53 -19.81 -26.62
CA GLY A 194 51.71 -19.96 -25.43
C GLY A 194 50.33 -20.56 -25.74
N PRO A 195 49.50 -20.83 -24.70
CA PRO A 195 48.12 -21.27 -24.89
C PRO A 195 47.27 -20.18 -25.53
N ALA A 196 46.13 -20.56 -26.11
CA ALA A 196 45.21 -19.64 -26.76
C ALA A 196 44.37 -18.84 -25.75
N ARG A 197 44.09 -19.44 -24.59
CA ARG A 197 43.34 -18.87 -23.45
C ARG A 197 44.03 -19.23 -22.13
N GLY A 198 43.69 -18.53 -21.05
CA GLY A 198 44.38 -18.65 -19.76
C GLY A 198 45.79 -18.04 -19.73
N ALA A 199 46.38 -17.96 -18.54
CA ALA A 199 47.69 -17.36 -18.31
C ALA A 199 48.77 -18.43 -18.07
N LEU A 200 49.84 -18.42 -18.87
CA LEU A 200 51.00 -19.28 -18.68
C LEU A 200 52.19 -18.50 -18.11
N GLN A 201 52.77 -19.01 -17.02
CA GLN A 201 54.11 -18.66 -16.55
C GLN A 201 55.05 -19.82 -16.88
N PHE A 202 56.09 -19.56 -17.69
CA PHE A 202 57.10 -20.55 -18.09
C PHE A 202 58.48 -20.05 -17.66
N ASN A 203 59.24 -20.89 -16.95
CA ASN A 203 60.54 -20.55 -16.36
C ASN A 203 61.70 -21.18 -17.13
N ASN A 204 62.87 -20.54 -17.09
CA ASN A 204 64.09 -21.01 -17.76
C ASN A 204 64.68 -22.32 -17.18
N ASP A 205 64.10 -22.88 -16.11
CA ASP A 205 64.44 -24.18 -15.55
C ASP A 205 63.50 -25.31 -16.03
N GLY A 206 62.57 -25.01 -16.95
CA GLY A 206 61.59 -25.96 -17.47
C GLY A 206 60.33 -26.10 -16.64
N THR A 207 60.24 -25.43 -15.49
CA THR A 207 59.00 -25.40 -14.70
C THR A 207 57.97 -24.45 -15.31
N PHE A 208 56.69 -24.80 -15.22
CA PHE A 208 55.60 -23.95 -15.66
C PHE A 208 54.45 -23.89 -14.65
N THR A 209 53.60 -22.89 -14.78
CA THR A 209 52.29 -22.81 -14.13
C THR A 209 51.29 -22.23 -15.11
N PHE A 210 50.20 -22.96 -15.36
CA PHE A 210 49.07 -22.50 -16.14
C PHE A 210 47.90 -22.21 -15.19
N ASP A 211 47.37 -21.00 -15.29
CA ASP A 211 46.27 -20.47 -14.49
C ASP A 211 45.14 -20.09 -15.45
N PRO A 212 44.00 -20.81 -15.48
CA PRO A 212 42.95 -20.52 -16.44
C PRO A 212 42.30 -19.15 -16.15
N GLY A 213 42.04 -18.84 -14.88
CA GLY A 213 41.23 -17.70 -14.45
C GLY A 213 39.85 -17.72 -15.11
N ASP A 214 39.24 -16.53 -15.23
CA ASP A 214 37.92 -16.24 -15.82
C ASP A 214 37.79 -16.62 -17.33
N ALA A 215 38.70 -17.44 -17.86
CA ALA A 215 38.85 -17.71 -19.28
C ALA A 215 38.12 -18.98 -19.73
N PHE A 216 37.39 -19.68 -18.86
CA PHE A 216 36.69 -20.94 -19.19
C PHE A 216 35.33 -21.13 -18.51
N ASP A 217 34.88 -20.19 -17.67
CA ASP A 217 33.62 -20.09 -16.90
C ASP A 217 32.33 -20.33 -17.71
N GLU A 218 32.45 -20.53 -19.02
CA GLU A 218 31.39 -21.01 -19.89
C GLU A 218 31.18 -22.54 -19.86
N LEU A 219 32.07 -23.31 -19.22
CA LEU A 219 32.08 -24.78 -19.25
C LEU A 219 31.33 -25.39 -18.05
N GLY A 220 30.09 -25.79 -18.28
CA GLY A 220 29.30 -26.52 -17.27
C GLY A 220 29.89 -27.88 -16.86
N VAL A 221 29.34 -28.44 -15.77
CA VAL A 221 29.88 -29.63 -15.08
C VAL A 221 30.20 -30.79 -16.03
N GLY A 222 31.50 -31.04 -16.21
CA GLY A 222 32.00 -32.16 -17.01
C GLY A 222 32.08 -31.90 -18.52
N GLU A 223 31.84 -30.66 -18.97
CA GLU A 223 32.37 -30.17 -20.25
C GLU A 223 33.90 -30.04 -20.17
N THR A 224 34.58 -29.94 -21.33
CA THR A 224 36.04 -29.86 -21.36
C THR A 224 36.56 -29.02 -22.52
N ALA A 225 37.51 -28.13 -22.24
CA ALA A 225 38.34 -27.47 -23.25
C ALA A 225 39.75 -28.08 -23.28
N VAL A 226 40.44 -27.92 -24.41
CA VAL A 226 41.83 -28.38 -24.58
C VAL A 226 42.69 -27.21 -25.00
N GLU A 227 43.66 -26.88 -24.16
CA GLU A 227 44.72 -25.90 -24.43
C GLU A 227 46.05 -26.60 -24.67
N SER A 228 46.98 -25.88 -25.30
CA SER A 228 48.34 -26.39 -25.50
C SER A 228 49.34 -25.26 -25.64
N PHE A 229 50.55 -25.45 -25.11
CA PHE A 229 51.69 -24.58 -25.38
C PHE A 229 52.88 -25.39 -25.92
N THR A 230 53.75 -24.72 -26.68
CA THR A 230 54.92 -25.34 -27.32
C THR A 230 56.20 -24.75 -26.72
N TYR A 231 57.16 -25.60 -26.36
CA TYR A 231 58.48 -25.18 -25.89
C TYR A 231 59.60 -25.68 -26.82
N ARG A 232 60.79 -25.12 -26.66
CA ARG A 232 62.04 -25.53 -27.30
C ARG A 232 63.08 -25.82 -26.22
N VAL A 233 63.74 -26.95 -26.36
CA VAL A 233 64.96 -27.27 -25.62
C VAL A 233 66.19 -27.04 -26.51
N THR A 234 67.32 -26.72 -25.90
CA THR A 234 68.61 -26.57 -26.57
C THR A 234 69.72 -27.07 -25.66
N ASP A 235 70.56 -27.98 -26.14
CA ASP A 235 71.74 -28.50 -25.44
C ASP A 235 72.95 -27.54 -25.57
N VAL A 236 74.04 -27.89 -24.88
CA VAL A 236 75.30 -27.10 -24.84
C VAL A 236 76.09 -27.07 -26.13
N ASP A 237 75.81 -27.97 -27.08
CA ASP A 237 76.47 -28.01 -28.38
C ASP A 237 75.65 -27.34 -29.49
N GLY A 238 74.37 -27.11 -29.22
CA GLY A 238 73.48 -26.18 -29.92
C GLY A 238 72.39 -26.84 -30.75
N ASP A 239 72.21 -28.16 -30.60
CA ASP A 239 71.09 -28.86 -31.20
C ASP A 239 69.81 -28.55 -30.42
N THR A 240 68.67 -28.56 -31.13
CA THR A 240 67.38 -28.08 -30.59
C THR A 240 66.25 -28.96 -31.05
N ASP A 241 65.32 -29.24 -30.15
CA ASP A 241 64.06 -29.91 -30.46
C ASP A 241 62.86 -29.15 -29.85
N VAL A 242 61.66 -29.47 -30.29
CA VAL A 242 60.40 -28.84 -29.84
C VAL A 242 59.34 -29.87 -29.50
N ALA A 243 58.64 -29.65 -28.41
CA ALA A 243 57.52 -30.49 -27.96
C ALA A 243 56.38 -29.63 -27.41
N THR A 244 55.23 -30.27 -27.21
CA THR A 244 53.99 -29.63 -26.77
C THR A 244 53.52 -30.18 -25.43
N VAL A 245 52.98 -29.28 -24.61
CA VAL A 245 52.23 -29.63 -23.40
C VAL A 245 50.75 -29.50 -23.71
N GLN A 246 49.97 -30.57 -23.48
CA GLN A 246 48.52 -30.54 -23.59
C GLN A 246 47.86 -30.43 -22.22
N ILE A 247 46.94 -29.49 -22.10
CA ILE A 247 46.16 -29.22 -20.89
C ILE A 247 44.68 -29.46 -21.21
N ILE A 248 44.00 -30.27 -20.40
CA ILE A 248 42.54 -30.39 -20.44
C ILE A 248 41.97 -29.64 -19.25
N VAL A 249 41.24 -28.57 -19.55
CA VAL A 249 40.43 -27.84 -18.59
C VAL A 249 39.07 -28.53 -18.53
N THR A 250 38.62 -28.91 -17.33
CA THR A 250 37.31 -29.53 -17.08
C THR A 250 36.39 -28.54 -16.41
N GLY A 251 35.20 -28.36 -16.98
CA GLY A 251 34.15 -27.52 -16.45
C GLY A 251 33.69 -27.94 -15.06
N THR A 252 33.50 -26.94 -14.21
CA THR A 252 32.93 -26.99 -12.87
C THR A 252 31.51 -26.45 -12.91
N ASN A 253 31.10 -25.59 -11.97
CA ASN A 253 29.77 -24.99 -12.01
C ASN A 253 29.88 -23.60 -11.43
N ASP A 254 29.59 -22.61 -12.25
CA ASP A 254 29.52 -21.24 -11.81
C ASP A 254 28.18 -20.95 -11.15
N GLY A 255 28.16 -19.97 -10.25
CA GLY A 255 26.95 -19.62 -9.52
C GLY A 255 26.11 -18.62 -10.31
N PRO A 256 24.77 -18.76 -10.37
CA PRO A 256 23.93 -17.78 -11.05
C PRO A 256 24.03 -16.40 -10.41
N VAL A 257 23.84 -15.36 -11.20
CA VAL A 257 23.83 -13.96 -10.77
C VAL A 257 22.42 -13.39 -10.94
N ALA A 258 21.73 -13.21 -9.80
CA ALA A 258 20.43 -12.56 -9.75
C ALA A 258 20.56 -11.02 -9.72
N VAL A 259 19.69 -10.30 -10.41
CA VAL A 259 19.71 -8.83 -10.57
C VAL A 259 18.35 -8.23 -10.16
N ALA A 260 18.36 -7.08 -9.48
CA ALA A 260 17.13 -6.49 -8.95
C ALA A 260 16.19 -5.95 -10.05
N ASP A 261 14.88 -6.14 -9.82
CA ASP A 261 13.80 -5.79 -10.75
C ASP A 261 12.93 -4.63 -10.26
N GLN A 262 12.20 -4.02 -11.20
CA GLN A 262 11.18 -3.00 -10.92
C GLN A 262 9.93 -3.23 -11.75
N THR A 263 8.78 -3.12 -11.13
CA THR A 263 7.45 -3.20 -11.77
C THR A 263 6.44 -2.31 -11.03
N ALA A 264 5.21 -2.23 -11.54
CA ALA A 264 4.15 -1.46 -10.91
C ALA A 264 2.80 -2.18 -10.98
N THR A 265 1.92 -1.84 -10.04
CA THR A 265 0.50 -2.19 -10.04
C THR A 265 -0.28 -1.08 -9.34
N ASP A 266 -1.60 -1.13 -9.42
CA ASP A 266 -2.47 -0.22 -8.69
C ASP A 266 -2.83 -0.86 -7.34
N GLU A 267 -3.21 -0.06 -6.35
CA GLU A 267 -3.60 -0.64 -5.06
C GLU A 267 -4.85 -1.52 -5.16
N ASN A 268 -5.01 -2.43 -4.19
CA ASN A 268 -6.01 -3.51 -4.18
C ASN A 268 -5.96 -4.48 -5.38
N GLN A 269 -5.12 -4.25 -6.40
CA GLN A 269 -4.98 -5.08 -7.60
C GLN A 269 -3.88 -6.15 -7.45
N GLN A 270 -4.20 -7.39 -7.80
CA GLN A 270 -3.24 -8.47 -7.87
C GLN A 270 -2.38 -8.39 -9.14
N LEU A 271 -1.05 -8.42 -8.97
CA LEU A 271 -0.07 -8.41 -10.05
C LEU A 271 0.45 -9.83 -10.34
N LEU A 272 0.40 -10.25 -11.61
CA LEU A 272 1.07 -11.44 -12.11
C LEU A 272 2.35 -11.05 -12.85
N ILE A 273 3.50 -11.50 -12.36
CA ILE A 273 4.81 -11.27 -12.94
C ILE A 273 5.29 -12.57 -13.58
N LEU A 274 5.61 -12.55 -14.88
CA LEU A 274 6.05 -13.74 -15.59
C LEU A 274 7.48 -14.10 -15.22
N ALA A 275 7.78 -15.40 -15.13
CA ALA A 275 9.13 -15.88 -14.88
C ALA A 275 10.13 -15.41 -15.96
N SER A 276 9.67 -15.27 -17.21
CA SER A 276 10.48 -14.73 -18.31
C SER A 276 10.89 -13.28 -18.15
N ASP A 277 10.17 -12.52 -17.33
CA ASP A 277 10.36 -11.08 -17.20
C ASP A 277 11.30 -10.78 -16.04
N LEU A 278 11.19 -11.53 -14.93
CA LEU A 278 12.17 -11.53 -13.83
C LEU A 278 13.52 -12.12 -14.26
N LEU A 279 13.53 -13.26 -14.98
CA LEU A 279 14.78 -13.89 -15.44
C LEU A 279 15.43 -13.17 -16.64
N ALA A 280 14.96 -11.97 -17.03
CA ALA A 280 15.41 -11.28 -18.24
C ALA A 280 16.75 -10.53 -18.08
N ASN A 281 17.10 -10.16 -16.84
CA ASN A 281 18.32 -9.48 -16.43
C ASN A 281 19.31 -10.42 -15.71
N ASP A 282 18.84 -11.58 -15.26
CA ASP A 282 19.61 -12.63 -14.59
C ASP A 282 20.53 -13.38 -15.58
N THR A 283 21.69 -13.82 -15.09
CA THR A 283 22.69 -14.50 -15.92
C THR A 283 23.35 -15.66 -15.19
N ASP A 284 23.69 -16.70 -15.94
CA ASP A 284 24.69 -17.68 -15.54
C ASP A 284 25.93 -17.55 -16.44
N ALA A 285 27.10 -17.97 -15.95
CA ALA A 285 28.29 -18.07 -16.78
C ALA A 285 28.26 -19.37 -17.61
N ASP A 286 27.76 -20.47 -17.01
CA ASP A 286 27.72 -21.79 -17.61
C ASP A 286 26.89 -21.81 -18.91
N ALA A 287 27.50 -22.26 -20.00
CA ALA A 287 26.87 -22.19 -21.30
C ALA A 287 25.67 -23.17 -21.42
N ASN A 288 24.52 -22.61 -21.81
CA ASN A 288 23.23 -23.29 -21.97
C ASN A 288 22.51 -23.64 -20.67
N ASP A 289 22.95 -23.14 -19.52
CA ASP A 289 22.23 -23.33 -18.28
C ASP A 289 20.88 -22.60 -18.26
N VAL A 290 19.90 -23.21 -17.58
CA VAL A 290 18.49 -22.76 -17.60
C VAL A 290 18.08 -22.35 -16.21
N LEU A 291 18.12 -21.05 -15.97
CA LEU A 291 17.70 -20.44 -14.71
C LEU A 291 16.20 -20.69 -14.45
N THR A 292 15.88 -21.01 -13.20
CA THR A 292 14.50 -21.20 -12.73
C THR A 292 14.26 -20.49 -11.40
N ILE A 293 13.10 -19.87 -11.23
CA ILE A 293 12.71 -19.28 -9.95
C ILE A 293 12.37 -20.41 -8.97
N GLN A 294 13.16 -20.53 -7.91
CA GLN A 294 13.03 -21.58 -6.90
C GLN A 294 12.14 -21.16 -5.73
N SER A 295 12.19 -19.89 -5.31
CA SER A 295 11.34 -19.39 -4.23
C SER A 295 11.16 -17.87 -4.28
N VAL A 296 10.15 -17.40 -3.54
CA VAL A 296 9.90 -15.97 -3.27
C VAL A 296 9.62 -15.80 -1.77
N GLY A 297 9.97 -14.65 -1.21
CA GLY A 297 9.85 -14.40 0.23
C GLY A 297 10.11 -12.95 0.63
N ASN A 298 10.19 -12.73 1.94
CA ASN A 298 10.44 -11.43 2.57
C ASN A 298 9.58 -10.25 2.04
N PRO A 299 8.27 -10.42 1.76
CA PRO A 299 7.47 -9.33 1.24
C PRO A 299 7.31 -8.21 2.27
N VAL A 300 7.36 -6.97 1.78
CA VAL A 300 7.07 -5.73 2.50
C VAL A 300 5.90 -5.06 1.79
N ASN A 301 4.90 -4.62 2.56
CA ASN A 301 3.67 -3.97 2.08
C ASN A 301 2.85 -4.82 1.07
N GLY A 302 2.92 -6.16 1.19
CA GLY A 302 2.11 -7.07 0.39
C GLY A 302 2.30 -8.54 0.75
N PHE A 303 1.72 -9.40 -0.08
CA PHE A 303 1.86 -10.85 -0.06
C PHE A 303 2.42 -11.34 -1.40
N VAL A 304 3.31 -12.34 -1.37
CA VAL A 304 3.92 -12.90 -2.57
C VAL A 304 3.92 -14.42 -2.52
N PHE A 305 3.67 -15.07 -3.67
CA PHE A 305 3.85 -16.51 -3.83
C PHE A 305 4.22 -16.90 -5.27
N LEU A 306 4.91 -18.04 -5.40
CA LEU A 306 5.22 -18.66 -6.69
C LEU A 306 4.08 -19.63 -7.06
N ASN A 307 3.51 -19.48 -8.25
CA ASN A 307 2.38 -20.30 -8.71
C ASN A 307 2.84 -21.60 -9.40
N ALA A 308 1.87 -22.46 -9.76
CA ALA A 308 2.16 -23.79 -10.33
C ALA A 308 2.79 -23.75 -11.74
N ASP A 309 2.69 -22.62 -12.45
CA ASP A 309 3.30 -22.40 -13.77
C ASP A 309 4.70 -21.76 -13.65
N GLY A 310 5.19 -21.50 -12.43
CA GLY A 310 6.48 -20.87 -12.16
C GLY A 310 6.47 -19.34 -12.19
N ASN A 311 5.30 -18.70 -12.37
CA ASN A 311 5.16 -17.25 -12.34
C ASN A 311 4.93 -16.72 -10.92
N VAL A 312 5.37 -15.49 -10.65
CA VAL A 312 5.21 -14.86 -9.34
C VAL A 312 3.88 -14.10 -9.29
N VAL A 313 3.14 -14.26 -8.21
CA VAL A 313 1.93 -13.49 -7.92
C VAL A 313 2.20 -12.62 -6.71
N PHE A 314 2.10 -11.31 -6.91
CA PHE A 314 2.17 -10.30 -5.86
C PHE A 314 0.78 -9.70 -5.63
N THR A 315 0.47 -9.35 -4.39
CA THR A 315 -0.77 -8.66 -4.03
C THR A 315 -0.41 -7.63 -2.97
N PRO A 316 -0.62 -6.31 -3.20
CA PRO A 316 -0.40 -5.29 -2.20
C PRO A 316 -1.14 -5.57 -0.89
N THR A 317 -0.71 -4.95 0.20
CA THR A 317 -1.58 -4.79 1.37
C THR A 317 -2.81 -3.96 0.94
N PRO A 318 -4.04 -4.32 1.34
CA PRO A 318 -5.21 -3.53 0.99
C PRO A 318 -5.08 -2.08 1.51
N GLY A 319 -5.45 -1.09 0.69
CA GLY A 319 -5.29 0.33 1.02
C GLY A 319 -3.83 0.77 1.21
N PHE A 320 -2.89 0.21 0.43
CA PHE A 320 -1.49 0.62 0.44
C PHE A 320 -1.04 1.13 -0.93
N ALA A 321 -0.86 2.44 -1.03
CA ALA A 321 -0.06 3.09 -2.06
C ALA A 321 1.40 3.31 -1.61
N GLY A 322 2.36 3.19 -2.54
CA GLY A 322 3.78 3.42 -2.30
C GLY A 322 4.69 2.27 -2.72
N GLU A 323 5.94 2.25 -2.22
CA GLU A 323 6.89 1.19 -2.57
C GLU A 323 6.67 -0.07 -1.71
N ALA A 324 6.41 -1.19 -2.38
CA ALA A 324 6.43 -2.54 -1.83
C ALA A 324 7.64 -3.31 -2.38
N THR A 325 8.12 -4.32 -1.66
CA THR A 325 9.26 -5.13 -2.11
C THR A 325 9.08 -6.61 -1.78
N PHE A 326 9.75 -7.49 -2.50
CA PHE A 326 9.94 -8.89 -2.12
C PHE A 326 11.25 -9.45 -2.69
N ASP A 327 11.77 -10.51 -2.08
CA ASP A 327 12.95 -11.22 -2.58
C ASP A 327 12.54 -12.45 -3.39
N TYR A 328 13.30 -12.77 -4.44
CA TYR A 328 13.20 -14.03 -5.17
C TYR A 328 14.56 -14.75 -5.19
N SER A 329 14.52 -16.08 -5.32
CA SER A 329 15.72 -16.90 -5.50
C SER A 329 15.67 -17.66 -6.81
N ILE A 330 16.74 -17.58 -7.59
CA ILE A 330 16.96 -18.37 -8.81
C ILE A 330 17.84 -19.56 -8.52
N LEU A 331 17.72 -20.58 -9.37
CA LEU A 331 18.48 -21.82 -9.31
C LEU A 331 18.96 -22.20 -10.71
N ASP A 332 20.24 -22.56 -10.80
CA ASP A 332 20.90 -23.09 -12.00
C ASP A 332 20.54 -24.59 -12.24
N GLY A 333 21.14 -25.21 -13.25
CA GLY A 333 20.97 -26.61 -13.60
C GLY A 333 21.54 -27.61 -12.58
N SER A 334 22.46 -27.18 -11.72
CA SER A 334 23.14 -28.01 -10.71
C SER A 334 22.58 -27.88 -9.29
N GLY A 335 21.79 -26.84 -9.01
CA GLY A 335 21.16 -26.55 -7.73
C GLY A 335 21.79 -25.43 -6.90
N VAL A 336 22.72 -24.62 -7.43
CA VAL A 336 23.24 -23.42 -6.75
C VAL A 336 22.18 -22.32 -6.79
N GLN A 337 22.15 -21.46 -5.78
CA GLN A 337 21.13 -20.42 -5.64
C GLN A 337 21.72 -19.02 -5.55
N SER A 338 21.03 -18.07 -6.17
CA SER A 338 21.28 -16.63 -6.11
C SER A 338 19.97 -15.90 -5.78
N THR A 339 20.06 -14.69 -5.23
CA THR A 339 18.89 -13.95 -4.73
C THR A 339 18.94 -12.48 -5.09
N ALA A 340 17.83 -11.93 -5.56
CA ALA A 340 17.65 -10.50 -5.78
C ALA A 340 16.26 -10.04 -5.28
N THR A 341 16.05 -8.72 -5.28
CA THR A 341 14.85 -8.06 -4.77
C THR A 341 14.09 -7.43 -5.92
N VAL A 342 12.77 -7.54 -5.90
CA VAL A 342 11.84 -6.85 -6.80
C VAL A 342 11.23 -5.68 -6.03
N SER A 343 11.34 -4.46 -6.55
CA SER A 343 10.51 -3.33 -6.10
C SER A 343 9.23 -3.25 -6.93
N VAL A 344 8.09 -3.09 -6.27
CA VAL A 344 6.77 -2.89 -6.86
C VAL A 344 6.28 -1.51 -6.43
N THR A 345 6.15 -0.59 -7.38
CA THR A 345 5.41 0.66 -7.13
C THR A 345 3.92 0.34 -7.12
N VAL A 346 3.26 0.58 -5.99
CA VAL A 346 1.80 0.49 -5.89
C VAL A 346 1.24 1.90 -6.07
N ASN A 347 0.48 2.12 -7.14
CA ASN A 347 -0.16 3.40 -7.43
C ASN A 347 -1.40 3.58 -6.55
N ASP A 348 -1.59 4.79 -6.08
CA ASP A 348 -2.84 5.24 -5.46
C ASP A 348 -3.93 5.36 -6.54
N VAL A 349 -5.15 4.90 -6.24
CA VAL A 349 -6.31 4.98 -7.13
C VAL A 349 -7.59 5.10 -6.29
N PRO A 350 -8.60 5.87 -6.72
CA PRO A 350 -9.85 5.99 -5.98
C PRO A 350 -10.56 4.65 -5.77
N ASP A 351 -11.17 4.49 -4.59
CA ASP A 351 -12.00 3.33 -4.27
C ASP A 351 -13.16 3.17 -5.26
N LEU A 352 -13.56 1.91 -5.49
CA LEU A 352 -14.65 1.59 -6.41
C LEU A 352 -15.97 1.39 -5.64
N PRO A 353 -17.02 2.17 -5.96
CA PRO A 353 -18.31 2.14 -5.26
C PRO A 353 -19.14 0.89 -5.56
N THR A 354 -20.04 0.55 -4.64
CA THR A 354 -21.04 -0.51 -4.75
C THR A 354 -22.43 0.00 -4.34
N PRO A 355 -23.53 -0.72 -4.66
CA PRO A 355 -24.88 -0.33 -4.20
C PRO A 355 -25.19 -0.74 -2.74
N GLY A 356 -24.33 -0.36 -1.79
CA GLY A 356 -24.61 -0.42 -0.35
C GLY A 356 -23.50 0.22 0.48
N ASP A 357 -23.78 0.51 1.75
CA ASP A 357 -22.92 1.27 2.69
C ASP A 357 -21.40 1.04 2.52
N ASP A 358 -20.74 1.96 1.82
CA ASP A 358 -19.33 1.94 1.47
C ASP A 358 -18.52 3.03 2.22
N VAL A 359 -17.20 2.84 2.27
CA VAL A 359 -16.24 3.88 2.65
C VAL A 359 -15.31 4.05 1.46
N LEU A 360 -15.37 5.23 0.83
CA LEU A 360 -14.70 5.54 -0.42
C LEU A 360 -13.67 6.63 -0.18
N ILE A 361 -12.42 6.34 -0.51
CA ILE A 361 -11.31 7.27 -0.34
C ILE A 361 -10.76 7.62 -1.74
N GLY A 362 -10.61 8.91 -1.99
CA GLY A 362 -9.91 9.48 -3.15
C GLY A 362 -8.40 9.48 -2.97
N THR A 363 -7.72 10.28 -3.76
CA THR A 363 -6.26 10.39 -3.82
C THR A 363 -5.81 11.82 -3.50
N ALA A 364 -4.56 12.18 -3.83
CA ALA A 364 -4.08 13.56 -3.75
C ALA A 364 -4.08 14.28 -5.13
N ASP A 365 -4.83 13.75 -6.09
CA ASP A 365 -5.09 14.30 -7.42
C ASP A 365 -6.61 14.53 -7.58
N ASN A 366 -7.02 15.34 -8.56
CA ASN A 366 -8.43 15.61 -8.87
C ASN A 366 -9.26 14.35 -9.16
N ASP A 367 -10.21 14.03 -8.30
CA ASP A 367 -11.01 12.81 -8.37
C ASP A 367 -12.49 13.02 -8.75
N THR A 368 -13.16 11.91 -9.07
CA THR A 368 -14.59 11.89 -9.37
C THR A 368 -15.20 10.59 -8.85
N ILE A 369 -15.95 10.70 -7.75
CA ILE A 369 -16.52 9.57 -7.00
C ILE A 369 -18.04 9.70 -7.01
N ASP A 370 -18.74 8.61 -7.31
CA ASP A 370 -20.19 8.49 -7.32
C ASP A 370 -20.54 7.28 -6.44
N ALA A 371 -20.93 7.51 -5.18
CA ALA A 371 -21.08 6.45 -4.18
C ALA A 371 -22.28 5.52 -4.42
N LEU A 372 -23.18 5.92 -5.33
CA LEU A 372 -24.34 5.18 -5.82
C LEU A 372 -25.53 5.13 -4.84
N ALA A 373 -25.49 4.23 -3.86
CA ALA A 373 -26.65 3.93 -3.02
C ALA A 373 -26.25 3.13 -1.78
N GLY A 374 -26.24 3.78 -0.63
CA GLY A 374 -25.82 3.26 0.66
C GLY A 374 -25.94 4.37 1.69
N ASN A 375 -25.47 4.18 2.92
CA ASN A 375 -25.18 5.31 3.81
C ASN A 375 -23.66 5.45 3.81
N ASP A 376 -23.16 6.20 2.83
CA ASP A 376 -21.78 6.12 2.38
C ASP A 376 -20.89 7.17 3.07
N GLN A 377 -19.59 6.88 3.18
CA GLN A 377 -18.59 7.83 3.64
C GLN A 377 -17.59 8.10 2.52
N VAL A 378 -17.57 9.33 2.00
CA VAL A 378 -16.74 9.73 0.86
C VAL A 378 -15.72 10.77 1.31
N PHE A 379 -14.45 10.54 0.98
CA PHE A 379 -13.34 11.45 1.30
C PHE A 379 -12.56 11.80 0.02
N GLY A 380 -12.59 13.05 -0.45
CA GLY A 380 -11.80 13.49 -1.61
C GLY A 380 -10.29 13.58 -1.31
N LEU A 381 -9.97 14.04 -0.10
CA LEU A 381 -8.63 14.29 0.46
C LEU A 381 -7.95 15.57 -0.06
N ALA A 382 -7.46 15.60 -1.30
CA ALA A 382 -6.78 16.77 -1.84
C ALA A 382 -6.83 16.80 -3.37
N GLY A 383 -7.41 17.86 -3.95
CA GLY A 383 -7.63 17.91 -5.39
C GLY A 383 -8.38 19.15 -5.87
N GLN A 384 -9.36 18.93 -6.73
CA GLN A 384 -10.57 19.75 -6.95
C GLN A 384 -11.55 18.70 -7.45
N ASP A 385 -12.28 18.13 -6.51
CA ASP A 385 -12.91 16.83 -6.67
C ASP A 385 -14.37 16.98 -7.06
N THR A 386 -14.98 15.88 -7.51
CA THR A 386 -16.39 15.86 -7.90
C THR A 386 -17.04 14.65 -7.26
N LEU A 387 -17.65 14.87 -6.10
CA LEU A 387 -18.16 13.84 -5.21
C LEU A 387 -19.70 13.82 -5.26
N PHE A 388 -20.27 12.64 -5.50
CA PHE A 388 -21.72 12.40 -5.46
C PHE A 388 -22.03 11.34 -4.39
N GLY A 389 -22.94 11.61 -3.46
CA GLY A 389 -23.42 10.62 -2.47
C GLY A 389 -24.36 9.62 -3.12
N GLY A 390 -25.51 10.10 -3.58
CA GLY A 390 -26.40 9.34 -4.45
C GLY A 390 -27.76 9.11 -3.78
N THR A 391 -27.93 7.99 -3.07
CA THR A 391 -29.16 7.73 -2.31
C THR A 391 -28.90 7.08 -0.95
N GLY A 392 -29.23 7.78 0.13
CA GLY A 392 -29.20 7.25 1.50
C GLY A 392 -29.07 8.31 2.58
N ASN A 393 -28.07 8.19 3.46
CA ASN A 393 -27.73 9.27 4.40
C ASN A 393 -26.22 9.33 4.46
N ASP A 394 -25.64 10.16 3.60
CA ASP A 394 -24.23 10.12 3.26
C ASP A 394 -23.43 11.15 4.06
N PHE A 395 -22.16 10.83 4.29
CA PHE A 395 -21.16 11.76 4.81
C PHE A 395 -20.09 12.00 3.75
N ILE A 396 -19.93 13.24 3.30
CA ILE A 396 -18.94 13.61 2.27
C ILE A 396 -18.00 14.68 2.85
N ASP A 397 -16.70 14.45 2.71
CA ASP A 397 -15.62 15.36 3.09
C ASP A 397 -14.77 15.62 1.83
N GLY A 398 -14.77 16.85 1.31
CA GLY A 398 -13.99 17.23 0.12
C GLY A 398 -12.49 17.16 0.42
N GLY A 399 -12.02 18.06 1.29
CA GLY A 399 -10.64 18.10 1.77
C GLY A 399 -9.90 19.36 1.35
N ASP A 400 -8.69 19.24 0.81
CA ASP A 400 -7.89 20.37 0.32
C ASP A 400 -8.14 20.62 -1.19
N GLY A 401 -8.98 21.58 -1.59
CA GLY A 401 -9.22 21.88 -3.01
C GLY A 401 -10.44 22.78 -3.25
N ASP A 402 -10.67 23.28 -4.48
CA ASP A 402 -11.97 23.90 -4.82
C ASP A 402 -12.93 22.79 -5.29
N ASP A 403 -13.69 22.18 -4.38
CA ASP A 403 -14.41 20.93 -4.61
C ASP A 403 -15.87 21.10 -5.07
N PHE A 404 -16.44 20.08 -5.71
CA PHE A 404 -17.86 19.98 -6.03
C PHE A 404 -18.48 18.78 -5.32
N ILE A 405 -19.44 19.03 -4.43
CA ILE A 405 -20.14 18.03 -3.62
C ILE A 405 -21.63 18.08 -3.94
N ASP A 406 -22.18 16.95 -4.39
CA ASP A 406 -23.61 16.75 -4.63
C ASP A 406 -24.12 15.56 -3.81
N LEU A 407 -24.80 15.85 -2.70
CA LEU A 407 -25.16 14.85 -1.69
C LEU A 407 -26.18 13.82 -2.21
N GLY A 408 -27.17 14.24 -2.99
CA GLY A 408 -28.18 13.35 -3.58
C GLY A 408 -29.51 13.32 -2.82
N ASP A 409 -30.13 12.14 -2.74
CA ASP A 409 -31.41 11.88 -2.08
C ASP A 409 -31.14 11.31 -0.65
N GLY A 410 -31.45 12.05 0.42
CA GLY A 410 -31.05 11.63 1.77
C GLY A 410 -31.06 12.66 2.89
N ASN A 411 -30.60 12.30 4.09
CA ASN A 411 -30.30 13.27 5.16
C ASN A 411 -28.80 13.38 5.37
N ASP A 412 -28.16 14.10 4.46
CA ASP A 412 -26.72 14.00 4.27
C ASP A 412 -25.95 15.10 5.02
N ILE A 413 -24.64 14.90 5.14
CA ILE A 413 -23.69 15.84 5.75
C ILE A 413 -22.51 16.03 4.80
N ALA A 414 -22.28 17.28 4.39
CA ALA A 414 -21.10 17.71 3.65
C ALA A 414 -20.15 18.51 4.54
N VAL A 415 -18.86 18.22 4.43
CA VAL A 415 -17.75 19.11 4.78
C VAL A 415 -17.07 19.45 3.46
N GLY A 416 -16.94 20.75 3.15
CA GLY A 416 -16.18 21.19 1.98
C GLY A 416 -14.69 20.95 2.22
N GLY A 417 -14.14 21.76 3.12
CA GLY A 417 -12.74 21.67 3.54
C GLY A 417 -12.03 22.97 3.19
N ALA A 418 -10.75 22.90 2.84
CA ALA A 418 -9.90 24.05 2.61
C ALA A 418 -9.94 24.50 1.13
N GLY A 419 -10.92 25.34 0.77
CA GLY A 419 -11.18 25.59 -0.65
C GLY A 419 -12.04 26.79 -1.04
N ASN A 420 -12.79 26.60 -2.11
CA ASN A 420 -13.87 27.49 -2.56
C ASN A 420 -14.97 26.60 -3.12
N ASP A 421 -15.63 25.88 -2.23
CA ASP A 421 -16.34 24.66 -2.58
C ASP A 421 -17.74 24.95 -3.09
N PHE A 422 -18.32 23.99 -3.80
CA PHE A 422 -19.72 24.00 -4.20
C PHE A 422 -20.45 22.82 -3.59
N ILE A 423 -21.28 23.07 -2.58
CA ILE A 423 -22.02 22.03 -1.85
C ILE A 423 -23.50 22.12 -2.20
N THR A 424 -24.12 21.03 -2.66
CA THR A 424 -25.56 20.95 -2.94
C THR A 424 -26.13 19.58 -2.58
N GLY A 425 -27.41 19.52 -2.23
CA GLY A 425 -28.19 18.31 -2.01
C GLY A 425 -29.08 18.00 -3.21
N GLY A 426 -28.45 17.75 -4.37
CA GLY A 426 -29.16 17.31 -5.56
C GLY A 426 -30.11 18.32 -6.21
N ALA A 427 -30.91 17.78 -7.13
CA ALA A 427 -31.87 18.54 -7.95
C ALA A 427 -33.33 18.39 -7.49
N GLN A 428 -33.58 17.72 -6.36
CA GLN A 428 -34.94 17.39 -5.90
C GLN A 428 -35.56 18.50 -5.07
N ALA A 429 -36.19 19.45 -5.76
CA ALA A 429 -37.00 20.47 -5.10
C ALA A 429 -38.22 19.84 -4.36
N GLY A 430 -38.10 19.63 -3.06
CA GLY A 430 -39.19 19.19 -2.18
C GLY A 430 -39.20 17.71 -1.76
N SER A 431 -38.05 17.02 -1.72
CA SER A 431 -37.93 15.82 -0.87
C SER A 431 -37.93 16.22 0.62
N ASN A 432 -38.27 15.29 1.51
CA ASN A 432 -38.31 15.55 2.97
C ASN A 432 -36.93 15.40 3.65
N ASP A 433 -35.90 15.74 2.87
CA ASP A 433 -34.49 15.54 3.13
C ASP A 433 -33.95 16.70 3.98
N LEU A 434 -32.86 16.46 4.71
CA LEU A 434 -32.29 17.42 5.69
C LEU A 434 -30.78 17.56 5.53
N ASN A 435 -30.38 18.03 4.35
CA ASN A 435 -28.99 18.11 3.92
C ASN A 435 -28.23 19.23 4.63
N THR A 436 -27.03 18.91 5.11
CA THR A 436 -26.25 19.72 6.06
C THR A 436 -24.92 20.14 5.46
N ALA A 437 -24.65 21.44 5.39
CA ALA A 437 -23.28 21.94 5.22
C ALA A 437 -22.67 22.15 6.62
N SER A 438 -21.58 21.45 6.93
CA SER A 438 -20.95 21.46 8.25
C SER A 438 -19.60 22.16 8.24
N TYR A 439 -19.50 23.24 9.01
CA TYR A 439 -18.28 24.04 9.23
C TYR A 439 -17.66 23.82 10.60
N SER A 440 -18.10 22.78 11.33
CA SER A 440 -17.62 22.43 12.68
C SER A 440 -16.11 22.11 12.75
N GLY A 441 -15.47 21.85 11.61
CA GLY A 441 -14.02 21.65 11.51
C GLY A 441 -13.19 22.93 11.32
N ALA A 442 -13.83 24.08 11.08
CA ALA A 442 -13.16 25.33 10.73
C ALA A 442 -12.26 25.84 11.85
N THR A 443 -11.07 26.36 11.51
CA THR A 443 -10.08 26.84 12.48
C THR A 443 -10.23 28.32 12.88
N ALA A 444 -11.26 28.99 12.36
CA ALA A 444 -11.72 30.32 12.74
C ALA A 444 -13.18 30.52 12.36
N ALA A 445 -13.78 31.60 12.86
CA ALA A 445 -15.18 31.95 12.58
C ALA A 445 -15.50 32.11 11.09
N ILE A 446 -16.67 31.63 10.69
CA ILE A 446 -17.25 31.75 9.36
C ILE A 446 -18.29 32.88 9.29
N SER A 447 -18.49 33.39 8.07
CA SER A 447 -19.52 34.36 7.73
C SER A 447 -20.35 33.82 6.57
N ALA A 448 -21.55 33.33 6.89
CA ALA A 448 -22.52 32.79 5.95
C ALA A 448 -23.56 33.84 5.53
N VAL A 449 -23.68 34.06 4.22
CA VAL A 449 -24.71 34.90 3.59
C VAL A 449 -25.61 34.03 2.73
N LEU A 450 -26.79 33.72 3.25
CA LEU A 450 -27.74 32.73 2.72
C LEU A 450 -28.87 33.40 1.93
N SER A 451 -28.58 34.53 1.29
CA SER A 451 -29.54 35.36 0.56
C SER A 451 -29.45 35.18 -0.95
N GLY A 452 -30.42 34.51 -1.55
CA GLY A 452 -30.52 34.34 -3.01
C GLY A 452 -30.76 32.89 -3.42
N PRO A 453 -30.49 32.54 -4.70
CA PRO A 453 -30.62 31.16 -5.20
C PRO A 453 -29.40 30.28 -4.90
N LEU A 454 -28.36 30.85 -4.31
CA LEU A 454 -27.15 30.19 -3.79
C LEU A 454 -26.73 30.99 -2.54
N GLY A 455 -26.33 30.30 -1.48
CA GLY A 455 -25.64 30.90 -0.33
C GLY A 455 -24.14 31.04 -0.60
N ALA A 456 -23.47 31.83 0.23
CA ALA A 456 -22.01 31.90 0.26
C ALA A 456 -21.50 31.85 1.70
N VAL A 457 -20.49 31.02 1.98
CA VAL A 457 -19.82 30.93 3.29
C VAL A 457 -18.38 31.37 3.12
N THR A 458 -17.85 32.11 4.10
CA THR A 458 -16.47 32.63 4.05
C THR A 458 -15.78 32.40 5.38
N GLY A 459 -14.61 31.77 5.37
CA GLY A 459 -13.83 31.46 6.59
C GLY A 459 -12.35 31.82 6.47
N ASP A 460 -11.49 31.08 7.18
CA ASP A 460 -10.03 31.16 7.05
C ASP A 460 -9.50 30.14 6.01
N ASP A 461 -8.19 29.86 6.01
CA ASP A 461 -7.58 28.92 5.05
C ASP A 461 -8.10 27.45 5.20
N SER A 462 -8.88 27.12 6.24
CA SER A 462 -9.52 25.80 6.43
C SER A 462 -10.95 25.68 5.87
N VAL A 463 -11.45 26.76 5.25
CA VAL A 463 -12.79 26.88 4.65
C VAL A 463 -12.73 27.63 3.32
N GLY A 464 -12.08 28.80 3.32
CA GLY A 464 -11.97 29.68 2.18
C GLY A 464 -13.28 30.39 1.81
N THR A 465 -13.84 30.15 0.62
CA THR A 465 -15.06 30.85 0.14
C THR A 465 -16.00 29.96 -0.66
N ASP A 466 -16.90 29.30 0.04
CA ASP A 466 -17.83 28.32 -0.52
C ASP A 466 -19.10 28.93 -1.07
N THR A 467 -19.75 28.17 -1.94
CA THR A 467 -21.05 28.39 -2.53
C THR A 467 -21.99 27.27 -2.14
N LEU A 468 -23.04 27.60 -1.40
CA LEU A 468 -24.07 26.63 -1.00
C LEU A 468 -25.22 26.64 -2.00
N GLY A 469 -25.57 25.47 -2.52
CA GLY A 469 -26.72 25.20 -3.37
C GLY A 469 -27.94 24.78 -2.57
N VAL A 470 -28.43 23.57 -2.84
CA VAL A 470 -29.62 22.99 -2.20
C VAL A 470 -29.24 22.36 -0.86
N VAL A 471 -29.14 23.13 0.21
CA VAL A 471 -29.00 22.58 1.58
C VAL A 471 -30.16 23.07 2.45
N ASP A 472 -30.36 22.39 3.59
CA ASP A 472 -31.44 22.67 4.54
C ASP A 472 -30.90 23.16 5.89
N ARG A 473 -29.69 22.72 6.24
CA ARG A 473 -29.03 22.99 7.52
C ARG A 473 -27.63 23.53 7.29
N ILE A 474 -27.21 24.45 8.14
CA ILE A 474 -25.81 24.86 8.26
C ILE A 474 -25.38 24.78 9.73
N PHE A 475 -24.26 24.10 9.96
CA PHE A 475 -23.60 24.03 11.26
C PHE A 475 -22.32 24.86 11.20
N GLY A 476 -22.14 25.80 12.14
CA GLY A 476 -20.95 26.64 12.23
C GLY A 476 -19.80 25.98 13.00
N SER A 477 -18.89 26.83 13.48
CA SER A 477 -17.60 26.49 14.08
C SER A 477 -17.58 26.59 15.61
N ASP A 478 -16.40 26.42 16.23
CA ASP A 478 -16.17 26.70 17.65
C ASP A 478 -15.77 28.19 17.90
N PHE A 479 -16.14 29.12 17.01
CA PHE A 479 -15.81 30.54 17.07
C PHE A 479 -17.00 31.45 16.70
N ASP A 480 -16.95 32.72 17.16
CA ASP A 480 -17.95 33.80 16.94
C ASP A 480 -18.40 33.99 15.47
N ASP A 481 -19.36 33.19 15.02
CA ASP A 481 -19.83 33.09 13.64
C ASP A 481 -20.89 34.14 13.27
N VAL A 482 -21.07 34.39 11.98
CA VAL A 482 -22.10 35.33 11.48
C VAL A 482 -22.94 34.69 10.37
N PHE A 483 -24.23 34.51 10.62
CA PHE A 483 -25.20 34.01 9.66
C PHE A 483 -26.19 35.12 9.28
N THR A 484 -26.39 35.33 7.97
CA THR A 484 -27.36 36.31 7.45
C THR A 484 -28.27 35.68 6.40
N VAL A 485 -29.56 35.58 6.72
CA VAL A 485 -30.64 35.12 5.86
C VAL A 485 -31.47 36.36 5.44
N ASP A 486 -31.15 36.91 4.28
CA ASP A 486 -31.85 38.05 3.68
C ASP A 486 -32.83 37.54 2.60
N GLY A 487 -34.13 37.83 2.78
CA GLY A 487 -35.17 37.50 1.81
C GLY A 487 -36.51 37.07 2.42
N SER A 488 -37.53 37.94 2.28
CA SER A 488 -38.93 37.56 2.47
C SER A 488 -39.41 36.80 1.22
N TRP A 489 -39.24 35.48 1.22
CA TRP A 489 -39.62 34.62 0.09
C TRP A 489 -40.49 33.44 0.54
N SER A 490 -41.75 33.46 0.10
CA SER A 490 -42.73 32.39 0.30
C SER A 490 -42.50 31.21 -0.67
N GLY A 491 -41.27 30.69 -0.70
CA GLY A 491 -40.78 29.73 -1.69
C GLY A 491 -39.26 29.76 -1.86
N SER A 492 -38.53 29.87 -0.75
CA SER A 492 -37.05 29.90 -0.68
C SER A 492 -36.39 28.65 -1.25
N GLN A 493 -35.08 28.77 -1.55
CA GLN A 493 -34.26 27.76 -2.25
C GLN A 493 -32.78 27.81 -1.77
N PHE A 494 -32.26 27.05 -0.79
CA PHE A 494 -32.87 26.23 0.27
C PHE A 494 -34.02 25.34 -0.19
N THR A 495 -33.68 24.23 -0.84
CA THR A 495 -34.57 23.54 -1.80
C THR A 495 -34.88 22.08 -1.48
N GLY A 496 -34.54 21.57 -0.29
CA GLY A 496 -35.04 20.29 0.21
C GLY A 496 -36.34 20.50 1.00
N GLY A 497 -36.18 20.88 2.26
CA GLY A 497 -37.23 20.93 3.29
C GLY A 497 -37.70 22.34 3.71
N ALA A 498 -38.69 22.34 4.60
CA ALA A 498 -39.44 23.54 5.01
C ALA A 498 -38.72 24.47 6.02
N TYR A 499 -37.42 24.30 6.27
CA TYR A 499 -36.74 24.86 7.44
C TYR A 499 -35.33 25.34 7.11
N ASN A 500 -35.02 26.60 7.43
CA ASN A 500 -33.65 27.11 7.45
C ASN A 500 -33.08 26.89 8.87
N GLU A 501 -32.50 25.72 9.14
CA GLU A 501 -31.93 25.41 10.46
C GLU A 501 -30.47 25.87 10.53
N ILE A 502 -30.18 26.78 11.46
CA ILE A 502 -28.85 27.31 11.71
C ILE A 502 -28.46 26.91 13.12
N GLN A 503 -27.33 26.22 13.24
CA GLN A 503 -26.67 25.95 14.51
C GLN A 503 -25.32 26.65 14.48
N GLY A 504 -25.09 27.56 15.43
CA GLY A 504 -23.86 28.35 15.51
C GLY A 504 -22.64 27.47 15.83
N GLY A 505 -22.77 26.59 16.82
CA GLY A 505 -21.70 25.73 17.28
C GLY A 505 -21.31 26.12 18.68
N GLY A 506 -20.08 26.59 18.86
CA GLY A 506 -19.63 27.27 20.08
C GLY A 506 -19.08 28.65 19.73
N GLY A 507 -19.36 29.67 20.53
CA GLY A 507 -18.89 31.04 20.23
C GLY A 507 -19.79 32.08 20.86
N ASP A 508 -19.61 33.35 20.50
CA ASP A 508 -20.65 34.36 20.72
C ASP A 508 -21.26 34.73 19.35
N ASP A 509 -22.18 33.92 18.83
CA ASP A 509 -22.61 33.95 17.42
C ASP A 509 -23.65 35.04 17.09
N LEU A 510 -23.79 35.36 15.80
CA LEU A 510 -24.79 36.32 15.29
C LEU A 510 -25.65 35.73 14.18
N ILE A 511 -26.93 35.50 14.45
CA ILE A 511 -27.90 34.94 13.50
C ILE A 511 -28.96 35.99 13.11
N ILE A 512 -28.93 36.43 11.86
CA ILE A 512 -29.92 37.35 11.27
C ILE A 512 -30.85 36.54 10.36
N GLY A 513 -32.00 36.11 10.90
CA GLY A 513 -33.00 35.29 10.24
C GLY A 513 -34.09 36.06 9.47
N ASN A 514 -35.02 35.30 8.87
CA ASN A 514 -36.06 35.81 7.95
C ASN A 514 -37.51 35.50 8.38
N GLU A 515 -37.78 35.52 9.69
CA GLU A 515 -39.08 35.23 10.34
C GLU A 515 -39.53 33.76 10.24
N ILE A 516 -38.81 32.90 9.50
CA ILE A 516 -39.00 31.44 9.46
C ILE A 516 -37.72 30.65 9.79
N THR A 517 -36.65 31.36 10.20
CA THR A 517 -35.38 30.74 10.60
C THR A 517 -35.58 29.92 11.88
N ARG A 518 -34.96 28.74 11.89
CA ARG A 518 -34.87 27.87 13.05
C ARG A 518 -33.48 27.95 13.66
N LEU A 519 -33.41 28.14 14.97
CA LEU A 519 -32.20 27.96 15.76
C LEU A 519 -32.06 26.49 16.14
N GLY A 520 -30.89 25.90 15.93
CA GLY A 520 -30.55 24.55 16.37
C GLY A 520 -29.48 24.56 17.45
N TYR A 521 -29.67 23.78 18.51
CA TYR A 521 -28.75 23.65 19.64
C TYR A 521 -28.46 22.18 19.97
N LEU A 522 -28.25 21.36 18.94
CA LEU A 522 -28.23 19.91 19.05
C LEU A 522 -27.05 19.37 19.87
N ASP A 523 -25.92 20.07 19.81
CA ASP A 523 -24.65 19.67 20.43
C ASP A 523 -24.34 20.41 21.74
N ALA A 524 -25.33 21.12 22.30
CA ALA A 524 -25.15 21.80 23.58
C ALA A 524 -24.79 20.82 24.71
N GLY A 525 -23.98 21.30 25.66
CA GLY A 525 -23.50 20.50 26.77
C GLY A 525 -24.56 20.17 27.82
N PRO A 526 -24.25 19.33 28.83
CA PRO A 526 -25.20 18.83 29.83
C PRO A 526 -25.86 19.89 30.74
N GLY A 527 -25.54 21.17 30.56
CA GLY A 527 -26.23 22.30 31.20
C GLY A 527 -27.46 22.80 30.44
N GLY A 528 -27.72 22.30 29.23
CA GLY A 528 -28.79 22.80 28.34
C GLY A 528 -28.53 24.22 27.82
N VAL A 529 -29.54 24.78 27.16
CA VAL A 529 -29.55 26.14 26.60
C VAL A 529 -30.72 26.94 27.14
N THR A 530 -30.47 28.20 27.48
CA THR A 530 -31.49 29.22 27.73
C THR A 530 -31.64 30.12 26.50
N VAL A 531 -32.83 30.17 25.89
CA VAL A 531 -33.14 30.97 24.68
C VAL A 531 -34.21 32.00 25.00
N ASP A 532 -33.96 33.26 24.64
CA ASP A 532 -34.84 34.41 24.91
C ASP A 532 -35.16 35.14 23.59
N PHE A 533 -36.34 34.90 23.04
CA PHE A 533 -36.85 35.51 21.81
C PHE A 533 -37.23 36.99 21.98
N ILE A 534 -37.48 37.45 23.21
CA ILE A 534 -37.77 38.87 23.49
C ILE A 534 -36.51 39.72 23.33
N ASN A 535 -35.38 39.23 23.83
CA ASN A 535 -34.08 39.91 23.78
C ASN A 535 -33.23 39.49 22.57
N GLY A 536 -33.55 38.37 21.92
CA GLY A 536 -32.79 37.81 20.80
C GLY A 536 -31.43 37.28 21.26
N ILE A 537 -31.41 36.50 22.35
CA ILE A 537 -30.18 35.97 22.96
C ILE A 537 -30.36 34.49 23.30
N ALA A 538 -29.35 33.67 23.03
CA ALA A 538 -29.25 32.31 23.54
C ALA A 538 -27.95 32.14 24.35
N THR A 539 -27.97 31.31 25.39
CA THR A 539 -26.79 31.00 26.20
C THR A 539 -26.85 29.57 26.72
N GLY A 540 -25.74 28.83 26.71
CA GLY A 540 -25.73 27.45 27.22
C GLY A 540 -24.34 26.90 27.47
N ASP A 541 -24.28 25.64 27.93
CA ASP A 541 -23.02 24.91 28.05
C ASP A 541 -22.52 24.50 26.66
N GLY A 542 -21.24 24.71 26.36
CA GLY A 542 -20.66 24.43 25.04
C GLY A 542 -21.00 25.44 23.91
N VAL A 543 -22.15 26.11 23.96
CA VAL A 543 -22.61 27.00 22.86
C VAL A 543 -22.15 28.45 22.98
N GLY A 544 -21.99 28.98 24.20
CA GLY A 544 -21.54 30.36 24.43
C GLY A 544 -22.68 31.39 24.57
N THR A 545 -22.59 32.58 23.96
CA THR A 545 -23.58 33.68 24.08
C THR A 545 -24.01 34.25 22.73
N ASP A 546 -24.95 33.57 22.08
CA ASP A 546 -25.42 33.95 20.76
C ASP A 546 -26.41 35.10 20.82
N THR A 547 -26.48 35.82 19.69
CA THR A 547 -27.45 36.87 19.43
C THR A 547 -28.20 36.57 18.15
N PHE A 548 -29.53 36.66 18.18
CA PHE A 548 -30.36 36.36 17.03
C PHE A 548 -31.48 37.38 16.80
N SER A 549 -31.99 37.41 15.58
CA SER A 549 -33.18 38.16 15.20
C SER A 549 -33.89 37.46 14.04
N GLY A 550 -35.21 37.59 13.92
CA GLY A 550 -35.94 36.96 12.82
C GLY A 550 -35.94 35.43 12.85
N ALA A 551 -35.73 34.82 14.01
CA ALA A 551 -36.04 33.41 14.24
C ALA A 551 -37.45 33.29 14.86
N SER A 552 -38.16 32.23 14.49
CA SER A 552 -39.49 31.87 15.04
C SER A 552 -39.60 30.39 15.40
N GLN A 553 -38.52 29.63 15.21
CA GLN A 553 -38.47 28.22 15.55
C GLN A 553 -37.20 27.92 16.34
N LEU A 554 -37.30 26.97 17.27
CA LEU A 554 -36.19 26.48 18.07
C LEU A 554 -36.20 24.96 18.11
N ARG A 555 -35.01 24.38 17.94
CA ARG A 555 -34.72 22.98 18.20
C ARG A 555 -33.71 22.87 19.34
N GLY A 556 -34.17 22.35 20.46
CA GLY A 556 -33.39 22.21 21.69
C GLY A 556 -32.32 21.12 21.64
N SER A 557 -31.61 21.00 22.75
CA SER A 557 -30.60 19.98 23.04
C SER A 557 -31.25 18.67 23.53
N ASP A 558 -30.45 17.66 23.88
CA ASP A 558 -30.91 16.46 24.63
C ASP A 558 -30.82 16.65 26.16
N TYR A 559 -30.81 17.89 26.64
CA TYR A 559 -30.72 18.27 28.05
C TYR A 559 -31.74 19.36 28.39
N GLY A 560 -32.08 19.48 29.68
CA GLY A 560 -33.07 20.44 30.18
C GLY A 560 -32.79 21.90 29.77
N ASP A 561 -33.52 22.36 28.77
CA ASP A 561 -33.45 23.70 28.18
C ASP A 561 -34.44 24.67 28.86
N THR A 562 -34.33 25.96 28.55
CA THR A 562 -35.26 27.00 29.04
C THR A 562 -35.53 28.02 27.96
N VAL A 563 -36.80 28.24 27.63
CA VAL A 563 -37.22 29.10 26.52
C VAL A 563 -38.15 30.19 27.02
N ILE A 564 -37.89 31.41 26.57
CA ILE A 564 -38.73 32.60 26.74
C ILE A 564 -39.10 33.09 25.35
N GLY A 565 -40.29 32.70 24.88
CA GLY A 565 -40.98 33.18 23.68
C GLY A 565 -41.40 34.63 23.81
N SER A 566 -41.95 35.19 22.74
CA SER A 566 -42.06 36.64 22.55
C SER A 566 -43.50 37.18 22.52
N ALA A 567 -43.89 37.75 21.38
CA ALA A 567 -45.20 38.34 21.10
C ALA A 567 -45.72 37.92 19.70
N ASN A 568 -45.03 36.98 19.05
CA ASN A 568 -45.36 36.42 17.74
C ASN A 568 -45.54 34.91 17.89
N ASP A 569 -45.95 34.25 16.81
CA ASP A 569 -46.26 32.82 16.80
C ASP A 569 -44.95 32.02 16.64
N GLU A 570 -44.50 31.34 17.69
CA GLU A 570 -43.24 30.58 17.72
C GLU A 570 -43.44 29.05 17.82
N GLN A 571 -42.45 28.27 17.34
CA GLN A 571 -42.51 26.80 17.30
C GLN A 571 -41.31 26.16 18.01
N PHE A 572 -41.61 25.30 18.96
CA PHE A 572 -40.66 24.74 19.91
C PHE A 572 -40.59 23.21 19.75
N ARG A 573 -39.45 22.70 19.29
CA ARG A 573 -39.13 21.26 19.29
C ARG A 573 -37.97 21.02 20.25
N MET A 574 -38.27 20.74 21.50
CA MET A 574 -37.25 20.20 22.40
C MET A 574 -37.10 18.69 22.15
N ARG A 575 -36.09 18.05 22.77
CA ARG A 575 -35.76 16.64 22.52
C ARG A 575 -35.93 15.85 23.82
N GLY A 576 -34.88 15.22 24.34
CA GLY A 576 -34.90 14.75 25.73
C GLY A 576 -34.50 15.89 26.66
N GLY A 577 -35.04 15.91 27.87
CA GLY A 577 -34.77 16.97 28.83
C GLY A 577 -35.70 16.90 30.03
N ASP A 578 -35.67 17.89 30.90
CA ASP A 578 -36.84 18.30 31.69
C ASP A 578 -36.99 19.79 31.34
N ASP A 579 -37.62 20.10 30.20
CA ASP A 579 -37.50 21.42 29.58
C ASP A 579 -38.48 22.44 30.17
N VAL A 580 -38.21 23.73 30.01
CA VAL A 580 -39.12 24.81 30.41
C VAL A 580 -39.40 25.71 29.21
N ILE A 581 -40.65 25.73 28.74
CA ILE A 581 -41.08 26.51 27.58
C ILE A 581 -42.15 27.50 28.03
N ASP A 582 -41.81 28.80 28.02
CA ASP A 582 -42.77 29.89 28.14
C ASP A 582 -42.95 30.50 26.74
N GLY A 583 -44.08 30.29 26.07
CA GLY A 583 -44.36 30.91 24.76
C GLY A 583 -44.54 32.43 24.85
N GLY A 584 -44.88 32.94 26.03
CA GLY A 584 -45.06 34.37 26.29
C GLY A 584 -46.40 34.87 25.77
N GLY A 585 -46.58 34.96 24.46
CA GLY A 585 -47.87 35.26 23.85
C GLY A 585 -47.81 35.38 22.35
N GLY A 586 -48.85 34.88 21.70
CA GLY A 586 -48.91 34.70 20.26
C GLY A 586 -49.92 33.61 20.00
N ILE A 587 -49.59 32.71 19.08
CA ILE A 587 -50.20 31.39 18.95
C ILE A 587 -49.03 30.40 18.84
N ASP A 588 -48.58 29.90 19.99
CA ASP A 588 -47.33 29.15 20.12
C ASP A 588 -47.55 27.64 20.01
N GLN A 589 -46.54 26.89 19.54
CA GLN A 589 -46.66 25.43 19.35
C GLN A 589 -45.48 24.64 19.93
N ALA A 590 -45.78 23.73 20.87
CA ALA A 590 -44.87 22.67 21.28
C ALA A 590 -44.98 21.46 20.33
N ARG A 591 -43.84 20.88 19.93
CA ARG A 591 -43.74 19.84 18.89
C ARG A 591 -42.96 18.61 19.34
N TYR A 592 -43.69 17.59 19.77
CA TYR A 592 -43.24 16.25 20.13
C TYR A 592 -43.33 15.26 18.96
N SER A 593 -43.40 15.74 17.71
CA SER A 593 -43.64 14.92 16.50
C SER A 593 -42.53 13.93 16.10
N SER A 594 -41.54 13.72 16.96
CA SER A 594 -40.52 12.67 16.83
C SER A 594 -40.41 11.81 18.09
N ALA A 595 -41.34 11.96 19.04
CA ALA A 595 -41.48 11.11 20.21
C ALA A 595 -41.84 9.68 19.77
N THR A 596 -41.35 8.71 20.54
CA THR A 596 -41.53 7.26 20.26
C THR A 596 -42.32 6.55 21.34
N GLY A 597 -42.78 7.28 22.36
CA GLY A 597 -43.72 6.83 23.37
C GLY A 597 -44.71 7.94 23.68
N ASP A 598 -45.74 7.56 24.43
CA ASP A 598 -46.94 8.34 24.73
C ASP A 598 -46.62 9.75 25.29
N VAL A 599 -47.17 10.77 24.65
CA VAL A 599 -47.15 12.17 25.08
C VAL A 599 -48.41 12.45 25.89
N ILE A 600 -48.26 12.90 27.14
CA ILE A 600 -49.38 13.23 28.02
C ILE A 600 -49.25 14.69 28.41
N ALA A 601 -50.02 15.55 27.75
CA ALA A 601 -49.94 17.00 27.85
C ALA A 601 -51.29 17.63 28.21
N ASP A 602 -51.29 18.50 29.23
CA ASP A 602 -52.49 19.17 29.73
C ASP A 602 -52.20 20.67 29.90
N LEU A 603 -52.75 21.51 29.01
CA LEU A 603 -52.56 22.97 29.01
C LEU A 603 -53.35 23.67 30.15
N GLY A 604 -54.15 22.93 30.91
CA GLY A 604 -54.83 23.40 32.12
C GLY A 604 -56.05 24.32 31.88
N PRO A 605 -57.01 24.43 32.81
CA PRO A 605 -58.28 25.13 32.57
C PRO A 605 -58.25 26.66 32.79
N ASP A 606 -57.10 27.28 33.05
CA ASP A 606 -56.98 28.65 33.59
C ASP A 606 -55.93 29.51 32.83
N ASN A 607 -56.03 29.61 31.50
CA ASN A 607 -55.31 30.62 30.69
C ASN A 607 -53.78 30.57 30.90
N GLN A 608 -53.19 29.37 31.00
CA GLN A 608 -51.75 29.05 31.00
C GLN A 608 -50.76 29.94 31.81
N THR A 609 -51.21 30.75 32.77
CA THR A 609 -50.34 31.57 33.64
C THR A 609 -49.59 30.75 34.72
N THR A 610 -49.73 29.43 34.71
CA THR A 610 -49.14 28.50 35.66
C THR A 610 -48.61 27.28 34.92
N ALA A 611 -47.31 27.01 35.06
CA ALA A 611 -46.60 25.83 34.59
C ALA A 611 -47.42 24.51 34.61
N ALA A 612 -47.71 23.98 33.42
CA ALA A 612 -48.17 22.62 33.21
C ALA A 612 -46.97 21.68 33.08
N VAL A 613 -46.92 20.61 33.88
CA VAL A 613 -45.87 19.58 33.75
C VAL A 613 -46.43 18.40 32.96
N ILE A 614 -45.80 18.09 31.84
CA ILE A 614 -46.27 17.11 30.83
C ILE A 614 -45.24 15.99 30.66
N GLN A 615 -45.66 14.84 30.14
CA GLN A 615 -44.74 13.77 29.72
C GLN A 615 -44.48 13.92 28.21
N ASP A 616 -43.21 14.00 27.84
CA ASP A 616 -42.69 14.43 26.53
C ASP A 616 -42.63 13.32 25.45
N GLY A 617 -42.80 12.06 25.85
CA GLY A 617 -42.59 10.89 24.98
C GLY A 617 -41.11 10.59 24.64
N PHE A 618 -40.15 11.35 25.18
CA PHE A 618 -38.70 11.17 25.06
C PHE A 618 -38.04 10.65 26.36
N GLY A 619 -38.74 10.72 27.50
CA GLY A 619 -38.32 10.19 28.79
C GLY A 619 -38.08 11.25 29.87
N GLY A 620 -38.44 12.49 29.59
CA GLY A 620 -38.41 13.67 30.45
C GLY A 620 -39.77 14.10 30.97
N ASN A 621 -39.82 15.29 31.60
CA ASN A 621 -41.06 15.99 31.88
C ASN A 621 -40.90 17.49 31.62
N ASP A 622 -41.58 17.98 30.60
CA ASP A 622 -41.50 19.39 30.21
C ASP A 622 -42.48 20.25 31.01
N THR A 623 -42.14 21.52 31.13
CA THR A 623 -42.96 22.56 31.74
C THR A 623 -43.42 23.55 30.66
N LEU A 624 -44.70 23.49 30.29
CA LEU A 624 -45.30 24.44 29.34
C LEU A 624 -46.00 25.60 30.06
N ILE A 625 -45.81 26.81 29.55
CA ILE A 625 -46.43 28.07 29.96
C ILE A 625 -46.75 28.83 28.67
N GLY A 626 -47.94 29.43 28.55
CA GLY A 626 -48.33 30.21 27.36
C GLY A 626 -48.15 29.47 26.03
N ILE A 627 -48.55 28.19 25.96
CA ILE A 627 -48.57 27.39 24.73
C ILE A 627 -50.02 27.08 24.39
N GLU A 628 -50.45 27.41 23.18
CA GLU A 628 -51.82 27.15 22.69
C GLU A 628 -51.94 25.87 21.87
N ASN A 629 -50.85 25.40 21.23
CA ASN A 629 -50.91 24.26 20.31
C ASN A 629 -49.92 23.16 20.69
N ILE A 630 -50.33 21.91 20.49
CA ILE A 630 -49.47 20.73 20.66
C ILE A 630 -49.54 19.88 19.39
N ARG A 631 -48.38 19.39 18.96
CA ARG A 631 -48.28 18.27 18.02
C ARG A 631 -47.48 17.14 18.64
N SER A 632 -48.05 15.96 18.78
CA SER A 632 -47.38 14.75 19.29
C SER A 632 -47.05 13.75 18.17
N GLY A 633 -46.89 12.45 18.51
CA GLY A 633 -45.95 11.53 17.85
C GLY A 633 -46.58 10.35 17.10
N ASN A 634 -46.17 9.14 17.48
CA ASN A 634 -46.76 7.87 17.03
C ASN A 634 -47.07 6.95 18.25
N GLY A 635 -47.40 7.54 19.41
CA GLY A 635 -47.73 6.84 20.65
C GLY A 635 -49.20 7.02 21.01
N ASP A 636 -49.71 6.30 22.01
CA ASP A 636 -51.12 6.43 22.43
C ASP A 636 -51.27 7.71 23.29
N ASP A 637 -51.39 8.86 22.64
CA ASP A 637 -51.18 10.20 23.18
C ASP A 637 -52.44 10.76 23.90
N GLN A 638 -52.24 11.65 24.87
CA GLN A 638 -53.32 12.29 25.63
C GLN A 638 -53.11 13.81 25.69
N LEU A 639 -53.89 14.55 24.90
CA LEU A 639 -53.74 15.99 24.71
C LEU A 639 -54.98 16.74 25.23
N PHE A 640 -54.80 17.60 26.23
CA PHE A 640 -55.87 18.42 26.79
C PHE A 640 -55.58 19.92 26.59
N GLY A 641 -56.53 20.63 26.00
CA GLY A 641 -56.53 22.07 25.75
C GLY A 641 -56.75 22.93 27.01
N ASP A 642 -56.97 24.23 26.80
CA ASP A 642 -57.19 25.22 27.86
C ASP A 642 -58.58 25.90 27.81
N VAL A 643 -58.62 27.22 27.60
CA VAL A 643 -59.84 28.05 27.48
C VAL A 643 -59.75 28.99 26.25
N HIS A 644 -58.75 28.76 25.41
CA HIS A 644 -58.47 29.50 24.18
C HIS A 644 -58.64 28.58 22.98
N ARG A 645 -58.50 29.14 21.77
CA ARG A 645 -58.36 28.30 20.58
C ARG A 645 -57.08 27.48 20.67
N ASN A 646 -57.20 26.17 20.75
CA ASN A 646 -56.08 25.24 20.63
C ASN A 646 -56.10 24.50 19.28
N ILE A 647 -54.91 24.16 18.77
CA ILE A 647 -54.72 23.14 17.73
C ILE A 647 -53.99 21.97 18.36
N LEU A 648 -54.67 20.84 18.46
CA LEU A 648 -54.16 19.57 19.00
C LEU A 648 -54.07 18.56 17.85
N GLN A 649 -52.87 18.01 17.64
CA GLN A 649 -52.58 17.08 16.55
C GLN A 649 -51.81 15.90 17.11
N ALA A 650 -52.45 14.74 17.20
CA ALA A 650 -51.90 13.63 17.97
C ALA A 650 -50.91 12.79 17.14
N GLY A 651 -51.34 12.21 16.01
CA GLY A 651 -50.44 11.59 15.04
C GLY A 651 -50.81 10.14 14.76
N GLY A 652 -49.91 9.21 15.05
CA GLY A 652 -50.28 7.78 15.05
C GLY A 652 -50.49 7.28 16.48
N GLY A 653 -51.48 6.43 16.72
CA GLY A 653 -51.78 5.95 18.08
C GLY A 653 -53.29 5.78 18.28
N ASP A 654 -53.71 5.11 19.34
CA ASP A 654 -55.11 5.18 19.78
C ASP A 654 -55.25 6.38 20.75
N ASP A 655 -55.53 7.57 20.23
CA ASP A 655 -55.29 8.85 20.92
C ASP A 655 -56.51 9.40 21.70
N VAL A 656 -56.26 10.32 22.64
CA VAL A 656 -57.32 11.05 23.38
C VAL A 656 -57.08 12.56 23.32
N LEU A 657 -58.00 13.29 22.69
CA LEU A 657 -57.94 14.76 22.55
C LEU A 657 -59.16 15.40 23.19
N ASP A 658 -58.95 16.44 24.00
CA ASP A 658 -60.01 17.22 24.67
C ASP A 658 -59.69 18.72 24.57
N GLY A 659 -60.39 19.46 23.70
CA GLY A 659 -60.21 20.90 23.52
C GLY A 659 -60.63 21.71 24.75
N ARG A 660 -61.57 21.17 25.54
CA ARG A 660 -62.22 21.73 26.73
C ARG A 660 -63.04 22.98 26.49
N GLY A 661 -62.47 24.04 25.93
CA GLY A 661 -63.19 25.28 25.72
C GLY A 661 -62.38 26.27 24.88
N GLY A 662 -63.00 26.78 23.83
CA GLY A 662 -62.25 27.51 22.83
C GLY A 662 -63.00 27.65 21.52
N HIS A 663 -62.30 27.35 20.44
CA HIS A 663 -62.82 27.25 19.08
C HIS A 663 -61.81 26.42 18.29
N ASP A 664 -61.79 25.13 18.61
CA ASP A 664 -60.59 24.32 18.60
C ASP A 664 -60.46 23.50 17.32
N THR A 665 -59.29 22.90 17.14
CA THR A 665 -58.98 22.04 16.00
C THR A 665 -58.26 20.80 16.52
N LEU A 666 -59.00 19.69 16.56
CA LEU A 666 -58.53 18.40 17.04
C LEU A 666 -58.34 17.48 15.85
N LEU A 667 -57.13 16.96 15.68
CA LEU A 667 -56.75 16.06 14.60
C LEU A 667 -56.19 14.77 15.23
N GLY A 668 -56.90 13.66 15.04
CA GLY A 668 -56.45 12.32 15.45
C GLY A 668 -55.22 11.90 14.65
N GLU A 669 -55.40 11.77 13.34
CA GLU A 669 -54.47 11.26 12.30
C GLU A 669 -54.56 9.75 12.04
N GLY A 670 -54.13 8.87 12.95
CA GLY A 670 -53.88 7.46 12.59
C GLY A 670 -53.96 6.44 13.72
N GLY A 671 -55.18 6.13 14.12
CA GLY A 671 -55.57 5.01 14.98
C GLY A 671 -57.00 5.23 15.46
N ASN A 672 -57.42 4.58 16.56
CA ASN A 672 -58.83 4.62 16.98
C ASN A 672 -59.02 5.67 18.08
N ASP A 673 -59.32 6.89 17.67
CA ASP A 673 -59.12 8.09 18.50
C ASP A 673 -60.39 8.50 19.26
N HIS A 674 -60.22 9.25 20.35
CA HIS A 674 -61.31 9.82 21.13
C HIS A 674 -61.18 11.34 21.23
N LEU A 675 -61.91 12.06 20.37
CA LEU A 675 -61.89 13.52 20.26
C LEU A 675 -63.11 14.14 20.96
N SER A 676 -62.87 15.19 21.75
CA SER A 676 -63.90 15.97 22.45
C SER A 676 -63.63 17.48 22.28
N GLY A 677 -64.52 18.22 21.61
CA GLY A 677 -64.36 19.67 21.41
C GLY A 677 -64.50 20.43 22.73
N GLY A 678 -65.69 20.40 23.32
CA GLY A 678 -65.98 21.00 24.63
C GLY A 678 -66.84 22.26 24.51
N ASP A 679 -66.47 23.34 25.19
CA ASP A 679 -67.19 24.63 25.09
C ASP A 679 -66.67 25.44 23.89
N GLY A 680 -67.18 25.20 22.67
CA GLY A 680 -66.65 25.84 21.47
C GLY A 680 -67.48 25.67 20.20
N SER A 681 -67.04 26.34 19.14
CA SER A 681 -67.45 25.94 17.78
C SER A 681 -66.19 25.41 17.13
N ASP A 682 -66.09 24.10 17.12
CA ASP A 682 -64.85 23.36 17.01
C ASP A 682 -64.80 22.57 15.69
N PHE A 683 -63.60 22.09 15.39
CA PHE A 683 -63.33 21.22 14.26
C PHE A 683 -62.63 19.95 14.74
N LEU A 684 -63.30 18.81 14.61
CA LEU A 684 -62.77 17.50 14.96
C LEU A 684 -62.63 16.67 13.68
N ASN A 685 -61.49 16.00 13.53
CA ASN A 685 -61.20 15.13 12.38
C ASN A 685 -60.38 13.93 12.85
N GLY A 686 -61.00 12.75 12.86
CA GLY A 686 -60.35 11.49 13.24
C GLY A 686 -59.26 11.10 12.24
N GLN A 687 -59.67 10.86 10.98
CA GLN A 687 -58.87 10.41 9.82
C GLN A 687 -58.83 8.88 9.66
N ASP A 688 -57.72 8.19 9.94
CA ASP A 688 -57.57 6.75 9.65
C ASP A 688 -57.80 5.87 10.90
N GLY A 689 -59.05 5.50 11.19
CA GLY A 689 -59.39 4.50 12.24
C GLY A 689 -60.88 4.43 12.61
N ASP A 690 -61.24 3.62 13.61
CA ASP A 690 -62.62 3.53 14.13
C ASP A 690 -62.83 4.55 15.26
N ASP A 691 -63.18 5.80 14.93
CA ASP A 691 -63.04 6.95 15.83
C ASP A 691 -64.27 7.26 16.71
N VAL A 692 -64.07 8.01 17.79
CA VAL A 692 -65.12 8.53 18.68
C VAL A 692 -65.05 10.05 18.76
N LEU A 693 -66.07 10.73 18.24
CA LEU A 693 -66.13 12.20 18.18
C LEU A 693 -67.28 12.74 19.04
N ILE A 694 -66.99 13.73 19.88
CA ILE A 694 -67.96 14.50 20.67
C ILE A 694 -67.73 15.98 20.35
N GLY A 695 -68.75 16.67 19.81
CA GLY A 695 -68.68 18.12 19.58
C GLY A 695 -68.63 18.89 20.91
N GLY A 696 -69.80 19.15 21.48
CA GLY A 696 -69.93 19.82 22.78
C GLY A 696 -70.92 20.97 22.74
N ASN A 697 -70.62 22.08 23.43
CA ASN A 697 -71.52 23.23 23.47
C ASN A 697 -71.20 24.17 22.31
N HIS A 698 -72.24 24.53 21.54
CA HIS A 698 -72.26 25.38 20.33
C HIS A 698 -72.17 24.55 19.04
N SER A 699 -71.80 25.16 17.91
CA SER A 699 -71.97 24.56 16.57
C SER A 699 -70.67 24.00 16.03
N ASP A 700 -70.61 22.68 15.84
CA ASP A 700 -69.36 21.98 15.52
C ASP A 700 -69.28 21.40 14.10
N GLN A 701 -68.06 21.10 13.68
CA GLN A 701 -67.76 20.41 12.43
C GLN A 701 -66.98 19.13 12.72
N LEU A 702 -67.58 18.00 12.39
CA LEU A 702 -67.04 16.67 12.68
C LEU A 702 -66.74 15.94 11.37
N LEU A 703 -65.55 15.38 11.26
CA LEU A 703 -65.12 14.45 10.22
C LEU A 703 -64.71 13.16 10.93
N GLY A 704 -65.33 12.04 10.58
CA GLY A 704 -64.88 10.73 11.06
C GLY A 704 -63.61 10.36 10.31
N GLY A 705 -63.80 9.84 9.10
CA GLY A 705 -62.76 9.73 8.09
C GLY A 705 -62.86 8.39 7.38
N ALA A 706 -62.04 7.43 7.81
CA ALA A 706 -61.83 6.15 7.16
C ALA A 706 -61.82 4.99 8.18
N GLY A 707 -62.97 4.69 8.78
CA GLY A 707 -63.15 3.47 9.57
C GLY A 707 -64.61 3.14 9.83
N SER A 708 -65.05 3.20 11.07
CA SER A 708 -66.42 2.88 11.51
C SER A 708 -66.76 3.71 12.74
N ASP A 709 -67.11 4.97 12.49
CA ASP A 709 -66.96 6.03 13.47
C ASP A 709 -68.20 6.22 14.36
N VAL A 710 -68.01 6.81 15.54
CA VAL A 710 -69.08 7.02 16.53
C VAL A 710 -69.15 8.48 16.94
N PHE A 711 -70.14 9.20 16.42
CA PHE A 711 -70.43 10.58 16.78
C PHE A 711 -71.41 10.60 17.96
N ILE A 712 -70.99 11.12 19.12
CA ILE A 712 -71.75 11.10 20.38
C ILE A 712 -72.20 12.51 20.77
N PHE A 713 -73.50 12.70 20.97
CA PHE A 713 -74.10 13.98 21.35
C PHE A 713 -74.78 13.88 22.72
N ARG A 714 -74.51 14.83 23.64
CA ARG A 714 -74.94 14.71 25.05
C ARG A 714 -75.70 15.89 25.64
N SER A 715 -76.88 15.63 26.20
CA SER A 715 -77.75 16.66 26.81
C SER A 715 -77.12 17.52 27.92
N SER A 716 -76.03 17.08 28.56
CA SER A 716 -75.27 17.89 29.52
C SER A 716 -74.16 18.75 28.91
N GLU A 717 -73.68 18.38 27.73
CA GLU A 717 -72.57 19.01 27.00
C GLU A 717 -73.10 19.92 25.88
N GLU A 718 -74.40 19.83 25.56
CA GLU A 718 -75.03 20.48 24.39
C GLU A 718 -76.11 21.52 24.77
N SER A 719 -76.41 21.71 26.06
CA SER A 719 -77.65 22.39 26.50
C SER A 719 -77.43 23.73 27.19
N SER A 720 -77.20 24.77 26.38
CA SER A 720 -77.42 26.17 26.79
C SER A 720 -78.83 26.64 26.39
N VAL A 721 -79.82 26.33 27.23
CA VAL A 721 -81.27 26.56 26.98
C VAL A 721 -81.58 27.90 26.31
N GLY A 722 -82.03 27.85 25.06
CA GLY A 722 -82.44 29.00 24.26
C GLY A 722 -81.42 29.50 23.23
N GLN A 723 -80.28 28.82 23.04
CA GLN A 723 -79.46 28.93 21.84
C GLN A 723 -79.82 27.80 20.86
N PHE A 724 -79.91 28.12 19.57
CA PHE A 724 -80.09 27.13 18.51
C PHE A 724 -78.71 26.62 18.11
N ILE A 725 -78.48 25.33 18.31
CA ILE A 725 -77.23 24.64 18.00
C ILE A 725 -77.38 23.88 16.68
N ARG A 726 -76.31 23.84 15.89
CA ARG A 726 -76.28 23.11 14.63
C ARG A 726 -74.91 22.57 14.29
N ASP A 727 -74.82 21.25 14.24
CA ASP A 727 -73.56 20.54 13.98
C ASP A 727 -73.58 19.93 12.58
N VAL A 728 -72.40 19.73 12.03
CA VAL A 728 -72.22 19.21 10.67
C VAL A 728 -71.24 18.05 10.69
N ILE A 729 -71.74 16.86 10.41
CA ILE A 729 -70.90 15.69 10.10
C ILE A 729 -70.66 15.69 8.59
N TRP A 730 -69.39 15.76 8.18
CA TRP A 730 -69.04 16.07 6.79
C TRP A 730 -69.01 14.86 5.85
N ASP A 731 -68.82 13.65 6.37
CA ASP A 731 -68.47 12.43 5.61
C ASP A 731 -69.33 11.19 5.91
N PHE A 732 -70.16 11.20 6.96
CA PHE A 732 -71.00 10.09 7.46
C PHE A 732 -71.34 8.96 6.45
N GLU A 733 -70.66 7.81 6.58
CA GLU A 733 -70.88 6.60 5.80
C GLU A 733 -71.97 5.72 6.45
N ALA A 734 -73.19 5.83 5.93
CA ALA A 734 -74.30 4.98 6.37
C ALA A 734 -74.21 3.55 5.83
N GLY A 735 -74.41 2.56 6.71
CA GLY A 735 -74.36 1.14 6.35
C GLY A 735 -75.66 0.58 5.76
N THR A 736 -75.70 -0.74 5.51
CA THR A 736 -76.98 -1.43 5.24
C THR A 736 -77.06 -2.78 5.92
N GLY A 737 -78.08 -2.96 6.76
CA GLY A 737 -78.44 -4.28 7.30
C GLY A 737 -77.43 -4.85 8.29
N ASN A 738 -77.37 -4.24 9.48
CA ASN A 738 -76.60 -4.71 10.65
C ASN A 738 -75.06 -4.63 10.50
N THR A 739 -74.58 -3.87 9.51
CA THR A 739 -73.22 -3.35 9.40
C THR A 739 -73.31 -1.87 9.04
N ALA A 740 -73.70 -1.06 10.02
CA ALA A 740 -73.38 0.37 10.04
C ALA A 740 -71.87 0.52 9.91
N VAL A 741 -71.41 1.44 9.06
CA VAL A 741 -70.01 1.88 9.05
C VAL A 741 -69.93 2.92 10.17
N ASP A 742 -70.57 4.08 9.99
CA ASP A 742 -70.65 5.11 11.02
C ASP A 742 -71.92 5.01 11.87
N ARG A 743 -71.88 5.60 13.07
CA ARG A 743 -72.98 5.62 14.05
C ARG A 743 -73.16 6.97 14.70
N LEU A 744 -74.41 7.32 14.92
CA LEU A 744 -74.82 8.52 15.64
C LEU A 744 -75.43 8.12 17.01
N ASP A 745 -74.72 8.38 18.11
CA ASP A 745 -75.23 8.14 19.47
C ASP A 745 -75.91 9.38 20.04
N ILE A 746 -77.25 9.30 20.07
CA ILE A 746 -78.16 10.29 20.65
C ILE A 746 -78.89 9.74 21.87
N SER A 747 -78.46 8.60 22.44
CA SER A 747 -79.14 7.90 23.53
C SER A 747 -79.29 8.72 24.81
N SER A 748 -78.44 9.75 24.99
CA SER A 748 -78.50 10.68 26.13
C SER A 748 -79.29 11.97 25.86
N LEU A 749 -79.70 12.22 24.61
CA LEU A 749 -80.62 13.27 24.19
C LEU A 749 -82.04 12.69 24.05
N ALA A 750 -82.21 11.73 23.13
CA ALA A 750 -83.49 11.19 22.70
C ALA A 750 -84.04 10.10 23.64
N THR A 751 -84.44 10.49 24.86
CA THR A 751 -85.07 9.58 25.85
C THR A 751 -86.57 9.29 25.59
N GLY A 752 -87.11 9.80 24.49
CA GLY A 752 -88.54 9.73 24.13
C GLY A 752 -88.81 8.91 22.86
N MET A 753 -89.43 9.54 21.87
CA MET A 753 -89.80 8.90 20.61
C MET A 753 -88.86 9.37 19.48
N PHE A 754 -88.24 8.42 18.79
CA PHE A 754 -87.45 8.67 17.57
C PHE A 754 -88.26 8.19 16.36
N ASP A 755 -88.54 9.10 15.42
CA ASP A 755 -89.29 8.81 14.19
C ASP A 755 -88.48 9.22 12.94
N PHE A 756 -88.34 8.29 11.99
CA PHE A 756 -87.70 8.54 10.69
C PHE A 756 -88.73 9.10 9.70
N LEU A 757 -88.57 10.35 9.26
CA LEU A 757 -89.61 11.10 8.55
C LEU A 757 -89.35 11.25 7.04
N GLY A 758 -90.47 11.24 6.30
CA GLY A 758 -90.52 11.77 4.94
C GLY A 758 -90.72 13.29 4.93
N ALA A 759 -91.05 13.83 3.76
CA ALA A 759 -91.13 15.28 3.50
C ALA A 759 -91.97 16.10 4.51
N GLU A 760 -91.30 16.88 5.37
CA GLU A 760 -91.62 18.26 5.80
C GLU A 760 -93.00 18.58 6.45
N THR A 761 -93.92 17.65 6.69
CA THR A 761 -95.31 18.00 7.07
C THR A 761 -95.79 17.63 8.48
N GLU A 762 -94.99 16.94 9.29
CA GLU A 762 -95.33 16.65 10.69
C GLU A 762 -94.67 17.70 11.61
N THR A 763 -95.37 18.20 12.62
CA THR A 763 -94.79 19.00 13.72
C THR A 763 -94.44 18.08 14.88
N PHE A 764 -93.46 18.44 15.72
CA PHE A 764 -93.28 17.80 17.02
C PHE A 764 -94.60 17.73 17.79
N SER A 765 -94.78 16.67 18.58
CA SER A 765 -96.10 16.30 19.12
C SER A 765 -96.52 17.16 20.31
N GLY A 766 -95.58 17.89 20.91
CA GLY A 766 -95.80 18.79 22.04
C GLY A 766 -96.15 18.03 23.31
N SER A 767 -95.55 16.84 23.48
CA SER A 767 -95.87 15.92 24.57
C SER A 767 -95.24 16.33 25.91
N GLY A 768 -94.32 17.31 25.91
CA GLY A 768 -93.52 17.70 27.07
C GLY A 768 -92.44 16.67 27.44
N ASN A 769 -92.01 15.87 26.47
CA ASN A 769 -90.86 14.97 26.54
C ASN A 769 -89.96 15.28 25.35
N THR A 770 -88.68 14.91 25.44
CA THR A 770 -87.74 15.05 24.32
C THR A 770 -88.14 14.18 23.13
N GLU A 771 -88.17 14.77 21.94
CA GLU A 771 -88.54 14.14 20.68
C GLU A 771 -87.44 14.38 19.63
N ALA A 772 -87.09 13.37 18.84
CA ALA A 772 -86.05 13.45 17.83
C ALA A 772 -86.56 12.89 16.49
N ARG A 773 -86.24 13.57 15.38
CA ARG A 773 -86.77 13.22 14.05
C ARG A 773 -85.78 13.50 12.93
N PHE A 774 -85.60 12.55 12.02
CA PHE A 774 -84.69 12.71 10.88
C PHE A 774 -85.46 13.04 9.59
N ASN A 775 -85.00 14.06 8.86
CA ASN A 775 -85.62 14.56 7.62
C ASN A 775 -84.80 14.14 6.38
N ASN A 776 -85.29 13.13 5.67
CA ASN A 776 -84.62 12.56 4.49
C ASN A 776 -84.44 13.52 3.28
N GLN A 777 -85.04 14.72 3.31
CA GLN A 777 -84.89 15.70 2.22
C GLN A 777 -83.79 16.72 2.49
N THR A 778 -83.67 17.16 3.74
CA THR A 778 -82.63 18.11 4.19
C THR A 778 -81.38 17.41 4.70
N LYS A 779 -81.49 16.12 5.07
CA LYS A 779 -80.48 15.32 5.77
C LYS A 779 -80.16 15.80 7.19
N ILE A 780 -81.15 16.41 7.85
CA ILE A 780 -81.01 16.97 9.19
C ILE A 780 -81.79 16.12 10.19
N LEU A 781 -81.14 15.78 11.30
CA LEU A 781 -81.78 15.31 12.53
C LEU A 781 -82.17 16.54 13.35
N GLU A 782 -83.45 16.70 13.65
CA GLU A 782 -83.98 17.79 14.47
C GLU A 782 -84.38 17.23 15.85
N ILE A 783 -83.99 17.92 16.93
CA ILE A 783 -84.25 17.51 18.31
C ILE A 783 -84.98 18.62 19.07
N ASP A 784 -86.19 18.31 19.56
CA ASP A 784 -87.00 19.12 20.49
C ASP A 784 -86.69 18.59 21.90
N ALA A 785 -85.82 19.27 22.64
CA ALA A 785 -85.29 18.78 23.91
C ALA A 785 -86.21 19.09 25.09
N ASP A 786 -86.84 20.27 25.10
CA ASP A 786 -87.72 20.72 26.18
C ASP A 786 -89.22 20.38 25.99
N GLY A 787 -89.61 19.96 24.78
CA GLY A 787 -90.96 19.53 24.40
C GLY A 787 -91.90 20.67 24.01
N ASP A 788 -91.41 21.88 23.70
CA ASP A 788 -92.23 23.06 23.35
C ASP A 788 -92.76 23.08 21.90
N THR A 789 -92.39 22.10 21.06
CA THR A 789 -92.66 21.94 19.62
C THR A 789 -91.70 22.62 18.65
N GLN A 790 -90.57 23.15 19.11
CA GLN A 790 -89.48 23.68 18.27
C GLN A 790 -88.24 22.79 18.39
N ALA A 791 -87.38 22.80 17.37
CA ALA A 791 -86.07 22.19 17.47
C ALA A 791 -85.14 23.10 18.28
N ASP A 792 -84.52 22.56 19.32
CA ASP A 792 -83.43 23.19 20.08
C ASP A 792 -82.08 22.97 19.39
N MET A 793 -81.92 21.83 18.71
CA MET A 793 -80.70 21.36 18.06
C MET A 793 -80.99 20.77 16.66
N GLU A 794 -80.08 20.98 15.73
CA GLU A 794 -79.99 20.32 14.43
C GLU A 794 -78.65 19.59 14.26
N ILE A 795 -78.63 18.36 13.75
CA ILE A 795 -77.40 17.68 13.30
C ILE A 795 -77.54 17.40 11.80
N GLU A 796 -76.67 17.98 10.97
CA GLU A 796 -76.66 17.80 9.52
C GLU A 796 -75.67 16.72 9.09
N LEU A 797 -76.16 15.73 8.33
CA LEU A 797 -75.34 14.71 7.70
C LEU A 797 -75.04 15.11 6.25
N GLN A 798 -73.82 15.60 5.99
CA GLN A 798 -73.34 15.82 4.62
C GLN A 798 -72.92 14.49 3.98
N ASN A 799 -72.87 14.48 2.64
CA ASN A 799 -72.39 13.38 1.79
C ASN A 799 -73.06 11.97 1.91
N VAL A 800 -73.78 11.66 2.99
CA VAL A 800 -74.48 10.38 3.24
C VAL A 800 -75.41 9.92 2.10
N ASP A 801 -75.41 8.63 1.78
CA ASP A 801 -76.43 8.02 0.92
C ASP A 801 -77.67 7.61 1.73
N ILE A 802 -78.74 8.40 1.62
CA ILE A 802 -80.03 8.18 2.28
C ILE A 802 -80.72 6.88 1.82
N ALA A 803 -80.24 6.21 0.75
CA ALA A 803 -80.72 4.88 0.39
C ALA A 803 -80.19 3.76 1.30
N ASN A 804 -79.09 4.02 2.04
CA ASN A 804 -78.45 3.09 2.94
C ASN A 804 -78.94 3.27 4.39
N LEU A 805 -78.92 4.52 4.87
CA LEU A 805 -79.29 4.94 6.23
C LEU A 805 -80.56 4.25 6.76
N ASP A 806 -80.39 3.45 7.82
CA ASP A 806 -81.45 2.73 8.52
C ASP A 806 -81.43 2.99 10.05
N ASN A 807 -82.06 2.12 10.85
CA ASN A 807 -82.14 2.32 12.31
C ASN A 807 -80.89 1.85 13.05
N ASP A 808 -80.06 0.99 12.45
CA ASP A 808 -78.86 0.44 13.09
C ASP A 808 -77.71 1.49 13.11
N ASP A 809 -77.80 2.56 12.29
CA ASP A 809 -76.88 3.71 12.29
C ASP A 809 -77.17 4.72 13.44
N PHE A 810 -78.28 4.59 14.18
CA PHE A 810 -78.67 5.49 15.29
C PHE A 810 -78.75 4.75 16.63
N VAL A 811 -77.95 5.15 17.62
CA VAL A 811 -78.02 4.61 18.99
C VAL A 811 -79.00 5.46 19.82
N THR A 812 -80.03 4.81 20.35
CA THR A 812 -81.13 5.42 21.13
C THR A 812 -81.38 4.64 22.43
N SER A 813 -82.09 5.24 23.41
CA SER A 813 -82.20 4.77 24.80
C SER A 813 -83.09 3.55 25.06
#